data_AF-A0A2D5YU51-F1
#
_entry.id   AF-A0A2D5YU51-F1
#
_cell.length_a   1.000
_cell.length_b   1.000
_cell.length_c   1.000
_cell.angle_alpha   90.00
_cell.angle_beta   90.00
_cell.angle_gamma   90.00
#
_symmetry.space_group_name_H-M   'P 1'
#
loop_
_entity.id
_entity.type
_entity.pdbx_description
1 polymer ?
#
loop_
_entity_poly.entity_id
_entity_poly.type
_entity_poly.pdbx_seq_one_letter_code
_entity_poly.pdbx_strand_id
1 'polypeptide(L)'
;MKIDPRFIQETGRDIYTGNELLVKGALESEGGVHLLTGYPGSPIAGFFDACQTIGPLLREHGVVARLAGNEALSVAMVNGSQMTACRAVVAFKSVGMHVASDALALGVLAGTKGEGGAVVVCGDDPWSDSTQVPADSRYLAEHVRMPMLEPTSPQEVKDWVDVAFQLGRAGSIYIGYSMPVALADGGGTVDVRPNHFPQLNTNQRTTLSYVKDIEPDLDQFVLLPPRSWRREQGMADRHAAVCAEARQLGVNRIDHKRQKGETSALGFVASGMGYAYLRHALDELGLTGRLPILKLGLSYPLDEQLVVEFAGQCEQIVVVEERRAFLETHIKALLSAARQRDGLDVSVWGKELPGGLPGMPGERGLNPSIVMDRLVPLIRDHPTLPIEMTNGRLTDELDWIRRTGDVDFRLPLRTPTFCPGCPHRDSSSVLMELRNDLLDPDYMQRAHHRGPVDLVSHGDTGCYTMLMFEPTKPLMHNYSGMGLGGATGAGVDPFIDNKQIVFMGDGTFYHSGQVAISQSIYTGQDITYIILDNKTTAMTGHQPNAGVEHDLTGDEMNPEDIERIVRGMVPKETTADVRVVRMDPSDRDAYRKMLEKTILADGVKIVVADKECGITYHRRQRRDRLAEQRDNGFVERQTFMNVSEEVCEFCLECTNQTGCPGLKIADTDYGSKMQTDFSWCVNDGACARIFACPSFEQITIHRNRPPRSGDEHVKLHDIPDLPRPLHADQPIWRCYLAGGGGMGISGLHRLLAPHCRPLSLAGGAYRGRRVGVDGMAWLHRGMYSCSREILQAQLLG
;
A
#
# COMPACT_ATOMS: atom_id res chain seq x y z
N MET A 1 -6.83 -27.24 -1.20
CA MET A 1 -7.15 -26.06 -0.37
C MET A 1 -8.57 -25.62 -0.74
N LYS A 2 -9.43 -25.28 0.22
CA LYS A 2 -10.82 -24.88 -0.09
C LYS A 2 -10.78 -23.45 -0.65
N ILE A 3 -11.35 -23.25 -1.84
CA ILE A 3 -11.47 -21.91 -2.46
C ILE A 3 -12.38 -21.05 -1.57
N ASP A 4 -12.03 -19.78 -1.39
CA ASP A 4 -12.88 -18.82 -0.66
C ASP A 4 -14.23 -18.69 -1.40
N PRO A 5 -15.36 -19.09 -0.77
CA PRO A 5 -16.66 -19.15 -1.43
C PRO A 5 -17.14 -17.79 -1.96
N ARG A 6 -16.66 -16.68 -1.37
CA ARG A 6 -17.03 -15.32 -1.82
C ARG A 6 -16.68 -15.13 -3.30
N PHE A 7 -15.49 -15.56 -3.70
CA PHE A 7 -14.98 -15.35 -5.06
C PHE A 7 -15.69 -16.18 -6.15
N ILE A 8 -16.36 -17.27 -5.78
CA ILE A 8 -17.15 -18.11 -6.70
C ILE A 8 -18.65 -17.77 -6.68
N GLN A 9 -19.07 -16.82 -5.84
CA GLN A 9 -20.47 -16.39 -5.80
C GLN A 9 -20.83 -15.62 -7.08
N GLU A 10 -21.94 -16.03 -7.71
CA GLU A 10 -22.38 -15.50 -9.00
C GLU A 10 -23.50 -14.44 -8.89
N THR A 11 -24.23 -14.40 -7.77
CA THR A 11 -25.34 -13.47 -7.55
C THR A 11 -25.46 -13.06 -6.08
N GLY A 12 -26.15 -11.95 -5.81
CA GLY A 12 -26.39 -11.46 -4.45
C GLY A 12 -25.32 -10.49 -3.96
N ARG A 13 -25.11 -10.43 -2.65
CA ARG A 13 -24.20 -9.49 -1.99
C ARG A 13 -23.19 -10.19 -1.12
N ASP A 14 -21.97 -9.67 -1.11
CA ASP A 14 -20.92 -10.10 -0.19
C ASP A 14 -19.96 -8.94 0.12
N ILE A 15 -19.08 -9.13 1.10
CA ILE A 15 -18.16 -8.13 1.62
C ILE A 15 -16.73 -8.43 1.21
N TYR A 16 -16.06 -7.39 0.74
CA TYR A 16 -14.68 -7.45 0.30
C TYR A 16 -13.93 -6.20 0.73
N THR A 17 -12.62 -6.32 0.85
CA THR A 17 -11.72 -5.14 0.83
C THR A 17 -11.55 -4.61 -0.59
N GLY A 18 -11.09 -3.37 -0.76
CA GLY A 18 -10.83 -2.81 -2.10
C GLY A 18 -9.82 -3.62 -2.91
N ASN A 19 -8.77 -4.10 -2.26
CA ASN A 19 -7.81 -5.02 -2.86
C ASN A 19 -8.46 -6.32 -3.37
N GLU A 20 -9.36 -6.92 -2.59
CA GLU A 20 -10.14 -8.10 -3.02
C GLU A 20 -11.10 -7.76 -4.17
N LEU A 21 -11.66 -6.55 -4.18
CA LEU A 21 -12.58 -6.07 -5.22
C LEU A 21 -11.91 -5.89 -6.58
N LEU A 22 -10.62 -5.55 -6.63
CA LEU A 22 -9.86 -5.54 -7.89
C LEU A 22 -9.78 -6.95 -8.50
N VAL A 23 -9.54 -7.97 -7.67
CA VAL A 23 -9.50 -9.37 -8.10
C VAL A 23 -10.89 -9.85 -8.50
N LYS A 24 -11.92 -9.55 -7.71
CA LYS A 24 -13.31 -9.90 -8.07
C LYS A 24 -13.76 -9.17 -9.34
N GLY A 25 -13.38 -7.91 -9.53
CA GLY A 25 -13.63 -7.15 -10.75
C GLY A 25 -12.97 -7.76 -11.97
N ALA A 26 -11.73 -8.24 -11.84
CA ALA A 26 -11.04 -8.96 -12.90
C ALA A 26 -11.73 -10.30 -13.25
N LEU A 27 -12.25 -11.02 -12.25
CA LEU A 27 -13.03 -12.24 -12.47
C LEU A 27 -14.38 -11.96 -13.12
N GLU A 28 -15.03 -10.84 -12.81
CA GLU A 28 -16.32 -10.45 -13.41
C GLU A 28 -16.18 -9.74 -14.77
N SER A 29 -14.95 -9.49 -15.25
CA SER A 29 -14.72 -8.77 -16.51
C SER A 29 -15.08 -9.60 -17.73
N GLU A 30 -15.84 -9.03 -18.66
CA GLU A 30 -16.35 -9.76 -19.82
C GLU A 30 -15.19 -10.30 -20.70
N GLY A 31 -15.29 -11.56 -21.09
CA GLY A 31 -14.25 -12.26 -21.85
C GLY A 31 -13.01 -12.66 -21.04
N GLY A 32 -12.98 -12.37 -19.73
CA GLY A 32 -11.98 -12.83 -18.78
C GLY A 32 -10.62 -12.13 -18.86
N VAL A 33 -9.93 -12.11 -17.72
CA VAL A 33 -8.56 -11.59 -17.59
C VAL A 33 -7.55 -12.73 -17.67
N HIS A 34 -6.45 -12.50 -18.40
CA HIS A 34 -5.45 -13.53 -18.69
C HIS A 34 -4.25 -13.43 -17.75
N LEU A 35 -3.83 -12.20 -17.42
CA LEU A 35 -2.64 -11.92 -16.63
C LEU A 35 -2.94 -10.92 -15.51
N LEU A 36 -2.65 -11.32 -14.27
CA LEU A 36 -2.62 -10.49 -13.08
C LEU A 36 -1.16 -10.40 -12.62
N THR A 37 -0.55 -9.23 -12.68
CA THR A 37 0.87 -9.06 -12.37
C THR A 37 1.17 -7.76 -11.62
N GLY A 38 2.42 -7.53 -11.28
CA GLY A 38 2.85 -6.34 -10.57
C GLY A 38 3.99 -6.59 -9.59
N TYR A 39 4.20 -5.62 -8.71
CA TYR A 39 5.15 -5.68 -7.60
C TYR A 39 4.44 -5.25 -6.31
N PRO A 40 4.60 -5.98 -5.19
CA PRO A 40 3.84 -5.72 -3.98
C PRO A 40 4.27 -4.39 -3.32
N GLY A 41 3.28 -3.64 -2.85
CA GLY A 41 3.51 -2.39 -2.11
C GLY A 41 2.22 -1.84 -1.52
N SER A 42 2.28 -1.29 -0.31
CA SER A 42 1.12 -0.62 0.30
C SER A 42 0.67 0.58 -0.55
N PRO A 43 -0.64 0.81 -0.73
CA PRO A 43 -1.76 0.07 -0.14
C PRO A 43 -2.30 -1.09 -0.99
N ILE A 44 -1.66 -1.41 -2.12
CA ILE A 44 -2.16 -2.38 -3.09
C ILE A 44 -1.67 -3.82 -2.86
N ALA A 45 -0.87 -4.05 -1.82
CA ALA A 45 -0.27 -5.37 -1.60
C ALA A 45 -1.29 -6.48 -1.35
N GLY A 46 -2.45 -6.15 -0.77
CA GLY A 46 -3.54 -7.10 -0.53
C GLY A 46 -4.13 -7.69 -1.82
N PHE A 47 -3.94 -7.05 -2.98
CA PHE A 47 -4.33 -7.60 -4.29
C PHE A 47 -3.63 -8.94 -4.56
N PHE A 48 -2.35 -9.04 -4.22
CA PHE A 48 -1.56 -10.26 -4.40
C PHE A 48 -1.94 -11.34 -3.38
N ASP A 49 -2.24 -10.94 -2.14
CA ASP A 49 -2.72 -11.85 -1.11
C ASP A 49 -4.08 -12.47 -1.50
N ALA A 50 -4.96 -11.68 -2.12
CA ALA A 50 -6.23 -12.15 -2.68
C ALA A 50 -5.99 -13.12 -3.84
N CYS A 51 -5.10 -12.80 -4.79
CA CYS A 51 -4.71 -13.70 -5.88
C CYS A 51 -4.16 -15.04 -5.34
N GLN A 52 -3.30 -15.00 -4.31
CA GLN A 52 -2.76 -16.19 -3.68
C GLN A 52 -3.87 -17.03 -3.02
N THR A 53 -4.81 -16.39 -2.35
CA THR A 53 -5.95 -17.06 -1.69
C THR A 53 -6.81 -17.83 -2.68
N ILE A 54 -7.02 -17.29 -3.88
CA ILE A 54 -7.80 -17.92 -4.95
C ILE A 54 -6.94 -18.65 -6.00
N GLY A 55 -5.64 -18.86 -5.73
CA GLY A 55 -4.69 -19.49 -6.66
C GLY A 55 -5.19 -20.79 -7.32
N PRO A 56 -5.86 -21.71 -6.59
CA PRO A 56 -6.43 -22.92 -7.20
C PRO A 56 -7.47 -22.62 -8.30
N LEU A 57 -8.34 -21.62 -8.10
CA LEU A 57 -9.36 -21.22 -9.09
C LEU A 57 -8.70 -20.64 -10.34
N LEU A 58 -7.70 -19.77 -10.15
CA LEU A 58 -6.97 -19.15 -11.27
C LEU A 58 -6.27 -20.20 -12.12
N ARG A 59 -5.60 -21.18 -11.48
CA ARG A 59 -4.91 -22.27 -12.15
C ARG A 59 -5.87 -23.17 -12.92
N GLU A 60 -7.00 -23.53 -12.33
CA GLU A 60 -8.04 -24.34 -12.97
C GLU A 60 -8.50 -23.73 -14.29
N HIS A 61 -8.69 -22.41 -14.33
CA HIS A 61 -9.13 -21.67 -15.52
C HIS A 61 -7.99 -21.09 -16.37
N GLY A 62 -6.74 -21.41 -16.05
CA GLY A 62 -5.57 -20.99 -16.81
C GLY A 62 -5.30 -19.48 -16.80
N VAL A 63 -5.75 -18.78 -15.75
CA VAL A 63 -5.43 -17.36 -15.49
C VAL A 63 -4.09 -17.28 -14.76
N VAL A 64 -3.19 -16.44 -15.25
CA VAL A 64 -1.84 -16.28 -14.68
C VAL A 64 -1.86 -15.17 -13.63
N ALA A 65 -1.48 -15.47 -12.38
CA ALA A 65 -1.21 -14.46 -11.36
C ALA A 65 0.23 -14.57 -10.86
N ARG A 66 1.09 -13.61 -11.24
CA ARG A 66 2.53 -13.67 -11.00
C ARG A 66 3.14 -12.32 -10.66
N LEU A 67 4.00 -12.32 -9.65
CA LEU A 67 4.86 -11.17 -9.35
C LEU A 67 6.02 -11.11 -10.33
N ALA A 68 6.37 -9.91 -10.76
CA ALA A 68 7.61 -9.65 -11.48
C ALA A 68 8.72 -9.27 -10.49
N GLY A 69 9.98 -9.26 -10.95
CA GLY A 69 11.11 -8.82 -10.13
C GLY A 69 11.00 -7.35 -9.69
N ASN A 70 10.42 -6.48 -10.51
CA ASN A 70 10.11 -5.08 -10.20
C ASN A 70 8.95 -4.57 -11.08
N GLU A 71 8.53 -3.32 -10.88
CA GLU A 71 7.40 -2.73 -11.60
C GLU A 71 7.65 -2.60 -13.11
N ALA A 72 8.88 -2.25 -13.52
CA ALA A 72 9.23 -2.15 -14.94
C ALA A 72 9.06 -3.49 -15.67
N LEU A 73 9.55 -4.58 -15.08
CA LEU A 73 9.39 -5.92 -15.62
C LEU A 73 7.91 -6.35 -15.62
N SER A 74 7.13 -5.96 -14.62
CA SER A 74 5.69 -6.26 -14.60
C SER A 74 4.94 -5.60 -15.76
N VAL A 75 5.26 -4.35 -16.10
CA VAL A 75 4.68 -3.67 -17.27
C VAL A 75 5.24 -4.24 -18.57
N ALA A 76 6.52 -4.65 -18.61
CA ALA A 76 7.06 -5.34 -19.78
C ALA A 76 6.33 -6.67 -20.07
N MET A 77 5.92 -7.41 -19.03
CA MET A 77 5.06 -8.58 -19.19
C MET A 77 3.69 -8.23 -19.78
N VAL A 78 3.08 -7.12 -19.34
CA VAL A 78 1.85 -6.59 -19.94
C VAL A 78 2.05 -6.22 -21.41
N ASN A 79 3.15 -5.53 -21.74
CA ASN A 79 3.49 -5.18 -23.12
C ASN A 79 3.60 -6.44 -24.00
N GLY A 80 4.22 -7.50 -23.48
CA GLY A 80 4.30 -8.80 -24.14
C GLY A 80 2.93 -9.45 -24.35
N SER A 81 2.01 -9.35 -23.37
CA SER A 81 0.67 -9.90 -23.52
C SER A 81 -0.12 -9.25 -24.65
N GLN A 82 0.17 -7.99 -24.98
CA GLN A 82 -0.49 -7.26 -26.08
C GLN A 82 -0.06 -7.71 -27.48
N MET A 83 0.95 -8.57 -27.62
CA MET A 83 1.23 -9.24 -28.90
C MET A 83 0.08 -10.20 -29.30
N THR A 84 -0.76 -10.54 -28.33
CA THR A 84 -2.03 -11.27 -28.45
C THR A 84 -3.17 -10.41 -27.90
N ALA A 85 -4.42 -10.75 -28.18
CA ALA A 85 -5.59 -10.06 -27.63
C ALA A 85 -5.85 -10.39 -26.14
N CYS A 86 -4.81 -10.39 -25.31
CA CYS A 86 -4.89 -10.70 -23.89
C CYS A 86 -5.28 -9.46 -23.07
N ARG A 87 -6.11 -9.69 -22.04
CA ARG A 87 -6.41 -8.70 -21.00
C ARG A 87 -5.49 -8.89 -19.81
N ALA A 88 -4.86 -7.82 -19.36
CA ALA A 88 -3.92 -7.83 -18.25
C ALA A 88 -4.23 -6.73 -17.23
N VAL A 89 -4.05 -7.04 -15.95
CA VAL A 89 -4.04 -6.08 -14.85
C VAL A 89 -2.65 -6.10 -14.24
N VAL A 90 -2.04 -4.92 -14.12
CA VAL A 90 -0.77 -4.73 -13.42
C VAL A 90 -0.98 -3.80 -12.24
N ALA A 91 -0.49 -4.17 -11.05
CA ALA A 91 -0.69 -3.40 -9.83
C ALA A 91 0.62 -3.11 -9.10
N PHE A 92 0.79 -1.88 -8.66
CA PHE A 92 1.90 -1.48 -7.77
C PHE A 92 1.56 -0.17 -7.06
N LYS A 93 2.32 0.15 -6.00
CA LYS A 93 2.14 1.43 -5.29
C LYS A 93 2.59 2.62 -6.14
N SER A 94 2.18 3.81 -5.74
CA SER A 94 2.45 5.06 -6.46
C SER A 94 3.90 5.27 -6.93
N VAL A 95 4.90 5.05 -6.07
CA VAL A 95 6.31 5.18 -6.49
C VAL A 95 6.75 4.14 -7.52
N GLY A 96 6.03 3.03 -7.60
CA GLY A 96 6.21 2.01 -8.64
C GLY A 96 5.97 2.54 -10.05
N MET A 97 5.13 3.58 -10.21
CA MET A 97 4.99 4.28 -11.50
C MET A 97 6.29 4.94 -11.95
N HIS A 98 7.14 5.41 -11.03
CA HIS A 98 8.45 5.96 -11.40
C HIS A 98 9.35 4.86 -11.96
N VAL A 99 9.39 3.70 -11.30
CA VAL A 99 10.17 2.53 -11.74
C VAL A 99 9.63 1.99 -13.07
N ALA A 100 8.32 1.93 -13.24
CA ALA A 100 7.66 1.40 -14.44
C ALA A 100 7.62 2.37 -15.63
N SER A 101 7.96 3.64 -15.44
CA SER A 101 7.70 4.72 -16.41
C SER A 101 8.27 4.45 -17.81
N ASP A 102 9.45 3.85 -17.93
CA ASP A 102 10.06 3.49 -19.21
C ASP A 102 9.21 2.46 -19.98
N ALA A 103 8.83 1.37 -19.32
CA ALA A 103 7.99 0.34 -19.91
C ALA A 103 6.57 0.85 -20.23
N LEU A 104 6.02 1.75 -19.40
CA LEU A 104 4.72 2.38 -19.63
C LEU A 104 4.74 3.34 -20.83
N ALA A 105 5.78 4.16 -20.98
CA ALA A 105 5.91 5.09 -22.10
C ALA A 105 5.85 4.34 -23.45
N LEU A 106 6.51 3.18 -23.52
CA LEU A 106 6.46 2.32 -24.70
C LEU A 106 5.11 1.62 -24.84
N GLY A 107 4.59 1.02 -23.77
CA GLY A 107 3.33 0.26 -23.79
C GLY A 107 2.11 1.11 -24.17
N VAL A 108 1.97 2.30 -23.58
CA VAL A 108 0.85 3.23 -23.83
C VAL A 108 0.89 3.74 -25.27
N LEU A 109 2.07 4.13 -25.76
CA LEU A 109 2.27 4.60 -27.13
C LEU A 109 1.95 3.48 -28.14
N ALA A 110 2.45 2.26 -27.89
CA ALA A 110 2.18 1.09 -28.71
C ALA A 110 0.69 0.68 -28.68
N GLY A 111 0.02 0.77 -27.54
CA GLY A 111 -1.40 0.45 -27.40
C GLY A 111 -1.71 -1.05 -27.30
N THR A 112 -2.99 -1.38 -27.42
CA THR A 112 -3.52 -2.75 -27.25
C THR A 112 -3.81 -3.40 -28.60
N LYS A 113 -4.02 -4.73 -28.62
CA LYS A 113 -4.35 -5.51 -29.83
C LYS A 113 -5.76 -6.09 -29.76
N GLY A 114 -6.60 -5.77 -30.74
CA GLY A 114 -7.95 -6.30 -30.85
C GLY A 114 -8.77 -6.10 -29.56
N GLU A 115 -9.35 -7.19 -29.05
CA GLU A 115 -10.14 -7.20 -27.80
C GLU A 115 -9.27 -7.28 -26.53
N GLY A 116 -7.94 -7.24 -26.66
CA GLY A 116 -7.02 -7.18 -25.54
C GLY A 116 -7.10 -5.86 -24.77
N GLY A 117 -6.38 -5.78 -23.67
CA GLY A 117 -6.39 -4.58 -22.83
C GLY A 117 -5.40 -4.63 -21.69
N ALA A 118 -5.11 -3.46 -21.15
CA ALA A 118 -4.22 -3.30 -20.00
C ALA A 118 -4.78 -2.29 -19.01
N VAL A 119 -4.92 -2.72 -17.76
CA VAL A 119 -5.30 -1.88 -16.63
C VAL A 119 -4.09 -1.73 -15.70
N VAL A 120 -3.66 -0.50 -15.49
CA VAL A 120 -2.49 -0.15 -14.65
C VAL A 120 -2.99 0.43 -13.34
N VAL A 121 -3.04 -0.40 -12.29
CA VAL A 121 -3.52 -0.03 -10.97
C VAL A 121 -2.43 0.68 -10.18
N CYS A 122 -2.68 1.95 -9.85
CA CYS A 122 -1.78 2.83 -9.12
C CYS A 122 -2.23 2.99 -7.67
N GLY A 123 -1.54 2.36 -6.73
CA GLY A 123 -1.81 2.47 -5.30
C GLY A 123 -1.32 3.81 -4.70
N ASP A 124 -2.16 4.85 -4.74
CA ASP A 124 -1.82 6.19 -4.25
C ASP A 124 -2.00 6.34 -2.72
N ASP A 125 -1.08 7.07 -2.08
CA ASP A 125 -1.13 7.38 -0.64
C ASP A 125 -0.98 8.89 -0.41
N PRO A 126 -2.07 9.67 -0.60
CA PRO A 126 -2.04 11.13 -0.48
C PRO A 126 -1.52 11.63 0.87
N TRP A 127 -1.71 10.83 1.93
CA TRP A 127 -1.31 11.15 3.30
C TRP A 127 0.12 10.72 3.65
N SER A 128 0.75 9.86 2.84
CA SER A 128 2.06 9.24 3.13
C SER A 128 2.09 8.48 4.45
N ASP A 129 1.01 7.76 4.78
CA ASP A 129 0.98 6.91 5.99
C ASP A 129 1.86 5.65 5.83
N SER A 130 2.07 5.23 4.57
CA SER A 130 2.74 3.98 4.20
C SER A 130 3.78 4.15 3.09
N THR A 131 3.86 5.32 2.46
CA THR A 131 4.79 5.63 1.36
C THR A 131 5.79 6.71 1.80
N GLN A 132 7.05 6.58 1.34
CA GLN A 132 8.14 7.46 1.73
C GLN A 132 8.06 8.86 1.11
N VAL A 133 7.48 8.96 -0.08
CA VAL A 133 7.22 10.22 -0.77
C VAL A 133 5.75 10.27 -1.20
N PRO A 134 5.04 11.38 -0.97
CA PRO A 134 3.68 11.51 -1.44
C PRO A 134 3.68 11.72 -2.96
N ALA A 135 3.27 10.70 -3.69
CA ALA A 135 3.09 10.77 -5.14
C ALA A 135 1.62 11.06 -5.50
N ASP A 136 1.45 11.52 -6.73
CA ASP A 136 0.14 11.77 -7.36
C ASP A 136 0.25 11.23 -8.78
N SER A 137 -0.30 10.03 -8.98
CA SER A 137 -0.06 9.25 -10.19
C SER A 137 -0.66 9.88 -11.45
N ARG A 138 -1.59 10.84 -11.31
CA ARG A 138 -2.19 11.58 -12.42
C ARG A 138 -1.15 12.29 -13.29
N TYR A 139 -0.10 12.86 -12.67
CA TYR A 139 0.97 13.56 -13.39
C TYR A 139 1.87 12.60 -14.18
N LEU A 140 2.14 11.40 -13.64
CA LEU A 140 2.92 10.40 -14.39
C LEU A 140 2.08 9.80 -15.51
N ALA A 141 0.78 9.57 -15.27
CA ALA A 141 -0.16 9.14 -16.29
C ALA A 141 -0.24 10.17 -17.44
N GLU A 142 -0.35 11.46 -17.12
CA GLU A 142 -0.28 12.54 -18.12
C GLU A 142 1.04 12.54 -18.89
N HIS A 143 2.17 12.39 -18.18
CA HIS A 143 3.50 12.36 -18.79
C HIS A 143 3.63 11.24 -19.85
N VAL A 144 3.11 10.04 -19.55
CA VAL A 144 3.10 8.91 -20.49
C VAL A 144 1.85 8.86 -21.38
N ARG A 145 0.97 9.87 -21.33
CA ARG A 145 -0.30 9.98 -22.09
C ARG A 145 -1.32 8.86 -21.81
N MET A 146 -1.28 8.25 -20.64
CA MET A 146 -2.18 7.17 -20.22
C MET A 146 -3.45 7.75 -19.58
N PRO A 147 -4.66 7.48 -20.10
CA PRO A 147 -5.91 7.87 -19.45
C PRO A 147 -6.01 7.34 -18.02
N MET A 148 -6.59 8.11 -17.10
CA MET A 148 -6.64 7.82 -15.67
C MET A 148 -8.09 7.74 -15.16
N LEU A 149 -8.48 6.54 -14.71
CA LEU A 149 -9.79 6.21 -14.14
C LEU A 149 -9.72 6.22 -12.61
N GLU A 150 -10.71 6.81 -11.96
CA GLU A 150 -10.74 7.04 -10.50
C GLU A 150 -12.09 6.62 -9.90
N PRO A 151 -12.24 5.36 -9.42
CA PRO A 151 -13.44 4.93 -8.72
C PRO A 151 -13.63 5.71 -7.41
N THR A 152 -14.88 5.79 -6.94
CA THR A 152 -15.22 6.49 -5.69
C THR A 152 -15.89 5.59 -4.64
N SER A 153 -16.27 4.36 -4.99
CA SER A 153 -16.96 3.45 -4.07
C SER A 153 -16.49 2.01 -4.24
N PRO A 154 -16.68 1.12 -3.24
CA PRO A 154 -16.37 -0.30 -3.38
C PRO A 154 -17.02 -0.97 -4.59
N GLN A 155 -18.27 -0.62 -4.92
CA GLN A 155 -18.94 -1.14 -6.11
C GLN A 155 -18.25 -0.69 -7.40
N GLU A 156 -17.90 0.60 -7.50
CA GLU A 156 -17.14 1.13 -8.64
C GLU A 156 -15.74 0.51 -8.72
N VAL A 157 -15.07 0.24 -7.58
CA VAL A 157 -13.77 -0.46 -7.57
C VAL A 157 -13.86 -1.79 -8.32
N LYS A 158 -14.90 -2.58 -8.03
CA LYS A 158 -15.12 -3.87 -8.69
C LYS A 158 -15.54 -3.70 -10.15
N ASP A 159 -16.60 -2.94 -10.38
CA ASP A 159 -17.24 -2.89 -11.70
C ASP A 159 -16.41 -2.12 -12.72
N TRP A 160 -15.61 -1.14 -12.29
CA TRP A 160 -14.82 -0.33 -13.20
C TRP A 160 -13.54 -1.00 -13.69
N VAL A 161 -13.19 -2.20 -13.18
CA VAL A 161 -12.13 -3.00 -13.82
C VAL A 161 -12.56 -3.37 -15.24
N ASP A 162 -13.80 -3.81 -15.42
CA ASP A 162 -14.37 -4.11 -16.74
C ASP A 162 -14.54 -2.84 -17.59
N VAL A 163 -15.01 -1.74 -16.99
CA VAL A 163 -15.07 -0.42 -17.65
C VAL A 163 -13.71 0.00 -18.16
N ALA A 164 -12.63 -0.21 -17.40
CA ALA A 164 -11.28 0.13 -17.85
C ALA A 164 -10.88 -0.67 -19.11
N PHE A 165 -11.27 -1.94 -19.23
CA PHE A 165 -11.07 -2.69 -20.48
C PHE A 165 -11.91 -2.15 -21.63
N GLN A 166 -13.16 -1.74 -21.38
CA GLN A 166 -14.02 -1.13 -22.41
C GLN A 166 -13.45 0.20 -22.92
N LEU A 167 -13.00 1.07 -22.02
CA LEU A 167 -12.33 2.33 -22.34
C LEU A 167 -11.02 2.10 -23.10
N GLY A 168 -10.21 1.15 -22.63
CA GLY A 168 -8.94 0.80 -23.26
C GLY A 168 -9.13 0.28 -24.68
N ARG A 169 -10.18 -0.51 -24.93
CA ARG A 169 -10.56 -0.98 -26.26
C ARG A 169 -10.97 0.18 -27.18
N ALA A 170 -11.79 1.11 -26.69
CA ALA A 170 -12.24 2.26 -27.48
C ALA A 170 -11.08 3.12 -28.01
N GLY A 171 -10.06 3.35 -27.18
CA GLY A 171 -8.84 4.10 -27.57
C GLY A 171 -7.66 3.25 -28.02
N SER A 172 -7.80 1.92 -28.05
CA SER A 172 -6.68 0.97 -28.18
C SER A 172 -5.47 1.35 -27.29
N ILE A 173 -5.72 1.71 -26.03
CA ILE A 173 -4.75 2.33 -25.10
C ILE A 173 -4.84 1.70 -23.71
N TYR A 174 -3.77 1.83 -22.92
CA TYR A 174 -3.77 1.35 -21.54
C TYR A 174 -4.55 2.32 -20.67
N ILE A 175 -5.24 1.81 -19.66
CA ILE A 175 -6.00 2.63 -18.72
C ILE A 175 -5.33 2.56 -17.34
N GLY A 176 -4.89 3.71 -16.86
CA GLY A 176 -4.50 3.92 -15.48
C GLY A 176 -5.72 3.85 -14.56
N TYR A 177 -5.55 3.26 -13.39
CA TYR A 177 -6.62 3.02 -12.43
C TYR A 177 -6.16 3.44 -11.03
N SER A 178 -6.65 4.59 -10.56
CA SER A 178 -6.27 5.13 -9.26
C SER A 178 -6.89 4.34 -8.13
N MET A 179 -6.06 3.86 -7.21
CA MET A 179 -6.51 3.11 -6.04
C MET A 179 -5.91 3.70 -4.75
N PRO A 180 -6.47 4.81 -4.24
CA PRO A 180 -5.99 5.42 -3.02
C PRO A 180 -6.17 4.51 -1.79
N VAL A 181 -5.34 4.69 -0.76
CA VAL A 181 -5.36 3.92 0.51
C VAL A 181 -6.77 3.70 1.06
N ALA A 182 -7.60 4.75 1.05
CA ALA A 182 -8.94 4.70 1.60
C ALA A 182 -9.81 3.64 0.89
N LEU A 183 -9.67 3.48 -0.43
CA LEU A 183 -10.37 2.44 -1.18
C LEU A 183 -9.67 1.09 -1.04
N ALA A 184 -8.34 1.04 -1.15
CA ALA A 184 -7.55 -0.19 -1.18
C ALA A 184 -7.66 -1.02 0.12
N ASP A 185 -7.44 -0.37 1.26
CA ASP A 185 -7.55 -0.98 2.58
C ASP A 185 -8.99 -0.96 3.12
N GLY A 186 -9.80 -0.03 2.60
CA GLY A 186 -11.23 0.01 2.85
C GLY A 186 -11.94 -1.18 2.22
N GLY A 187 -13.27 -1.18 2.32
CA GLY A 187 -14.08 -2.28 1.83
C GLY A 187 -15.56 -1.97 1.99
N GLY A 188 -16.39 -2.91 1.56
CA GLY A 188 -17.82 -2.79 1.73
C GLY A 188 -18.59 -3.93 1.10
N THR A 189 -19.88 -3.93 1.34
CA THR A 189 -20.83 -4.84 0.69
C THR A 189 -21.02 -4.42 -0.77
N VAL A 190 -20.86 -5.36 -1.70
CA VAL A 190 -21.08 -5.13 -3.13
C VAL A 190 -22.03 -6.18 -3.70
N ASP A 191 -22.75 -5.81 -4.76
CA ASP A 191 -23.52 -6.74 -5.57
C ASP A 191 -22.55 -7.50 -6.51
N VAL A 192 -22.58 -8.84 -6.47
CA VAL A 192 -21.69 -9.70 -7.27
C VAL A 192 -22.38 -10.26 -8.52
N ARG A 193 -21.57 -10.55 -9.54
CA ARG A 193 -22.00 -11.10 -10.84
C ARG A 193 -21.23 -12.39 -11.16
N PRO A 194 -21.66 -13.16 -12.19
CA PRO A 194 -20.95 -14.35 -12.62
C PRO A 194 -19.51 -14.05 -13.03
N ASN A 195 -18.61 -15.01 -12.80
CA ASN A 195 -17.22 -14.91 -13.24
C ASN A 195 -17.11 -15.28 -14.73
N HIS A 196 -16.15 -14.66 -15.41
CA HIS A 196 -15.81 -14.87 -16.81
C HIS A 196 -14.34 -15.28 -16.92
N PHE A 197 -14.06 -16.35 -17.66
CA PHE A 197 -12.71 -16.86 -17.87
C PHE A 197 -12.34 -16.83 -19.36
N PRO A 198 -11.09 -16.51 -19.69
CA PRO A 198 -10.69 -16.34 -21.08
C PRO A 198 -10.58 -17.67 -21.81
N GLN A 199 -10.96 -17.69 -23.09
CA GLN A 199 -10.79 -18.86 -23.96
C GLN A 199 -9.31 -19.14 -24.25
N LEU A 200 -8.56 -18.10 -24.62
CA LEU A 200 -7.09 -18.18 -24.69
C LEU A 200 -6.54 -18.16 -23.26
N ASN A 201 -5.88 -19.24 -22.85
CA ASN A 201 -5.37 -19.37 -21.48
C ASN A 201 -4.19 -20.35 -21.43
N THR A 202 -3.64 -20.62 -20.25
CA THR A 202 -2.48 -21.52 -20.13
C THR A 202 -2.79 -22.98 -20.49
N ASN A 203 -4.06 -23.39 -20.44
CA ASN A 203 -4.56 -24.71 -20.82
C ASN A 203 -4.91 -24.81 -22.32
N GLN A 204 -5.17 -23.67 -22.97
CA GLN A 204 -5.50 -23.55 -24.40
C GLN A 204 -4.61 -22.48 -25.04
N ARG A 205 -3.35 -22.84 -25.32
CA ARG A 205 -2.34 -21.93 -25.87
C ARG A 205 -2.47 -21.82 -27.39
N THR A 206 -2.09 -20.66 -27.92
CA THR A 206 -1.96 -20.43 -29.37
C THR A 206 -0.49 -20.30 -29.77
N THR A 207 -0.19 -20.57 -31.05
CA THR A 207 1.14 -20.35 -31.65
C THR A 207 1.11 -19.05 -32.45
N LEU A 208 2.06 -18.15 -32.18
CA LEU A 208 2.24 -16.94 -32.97
C LEU A 208 3.00 -17.23 -34.27
N SER A 209 2.40 -16.90 -35.40
CA SER A 209 3.01 -16.99 -36.72
C SER A 209 3.59 -15.63 -37.10
N TYR A 210 4.87 -15.59 -37.48
CA TYR A 210 5.52 -14.34 -37.90
C TYR A 210 4.72 -13.59 -38.97
N VAL A 211 4.37 -14.25 -40.07
CA VAL A 211 3.69 -13.63 -41.23
C VAL A 211 2.25 -13.18 -40.92
N LYS A 212 1.58 -13.82 -39.94
CA LYS A 212 0.14 -13.59 -39.68
C LYS A 212 -0.10 -12.68 -38.49
N ASP A 213 0.69 -12.85 -37.44
CA ASP A 213 0.40 -12.27 -36.12
C ASP A 213 1.44 -11.23 -35.69
N ILE A 214 2.64 -11.22 -36.28
CA ILE A 214 3.76 -10.36 -35.85
C ILE A 214 4.08 -9.31 -36.91
N GLU A 215 4.39 -9.73 -38.14
CA GLU A 215 4.79 -8.85 -39.24
C GLU A 215 3.78 -7.73 -39.52
N PRO A 216 2.45 -7.98 -39.55
CA PRO A 216 1.45 -6.94 -39.77
C PRO A 216 1.42 -5.84 -38.69
N ASP A 217 1.83 -6.16 -37.46
CA ASP A 217 1.73 -5.27 -36.30
C ASP A 217 3.07 -4.62 -35.93
N LEU A 218 4.14 -4.83 -36.71
CA LEU A 218 5.47 -4.26 -36.43
C LEU A 218 5.44 -2.73 -36.34
N ASP A 219 4.64 -2.07 -37.17
CA ASP A 219 4.49 -0.60 -37.15
C ASP A 219 3.80 -0.10 -35.88
N GLN A 220 3.07 -0.98 -35.17
CA GLN A 220 2.44 -0.70 -33.90
C GLN A 220 3.38 -0.98 -32.71
N PHE A 221 4.04 -2.14 -32.68
CA PHE A 221 4.77 -2.60 -31.48
C PHE A 221 6.28 -2.32 -31.51
N VAL A 222 6.88 -2.02 -32.66
CA VAL A 222 8.31 -1.66 -32.76
C VAL A 222 8.47 -0.15 -32.84
N LEU A 223 8.65 0.46 -31.68
CA LEU A 223 8.75 1.91 -31.52
C LEU A 223 10.15 2.44 -31.84
N LEU A 224 10.43 2.60 -33.13
CA LEU A 224 11.62 3.29 -33.65
C LEU A 224 11.23 4.37 -34.65
N PRO A 225 11.97 5.49 -34.77
CA PRO A 225 11.70 6.47 -35.82
C PRO A 225 11.70 5.85 -37.23
N PRO A 226 10.74 6.19 -38.11
CA PRO A 226 9.69 7.19 -37.96
C PRO A 226 8.37 6.67 -37.34
N ARG A 227 8.28 5.39 -36.94
CA ARG A 227 7.02 4.79 -36.43
C ARG A 227 6.52 5.45 -35.16
N SER A 228 7.43 5.76 -34.22
CA SER A 228 7.08 6.30 -32.91
C SER A 228 6.26 7.60 -33.00
N TRP A 229 6.72 8.58 -33.78
CA TRP A 229 5.98 9.85 -33.91
C TRP A 229 4.67 9.70 -34.69
N ARG A 230 4.57 8.74 -35.63
CA ARG A 230 3.30 8.45 -36.31
C ARG A 230 2.26 7.89 -35.35
N ARG A 231 2.67 7.04 -34.39
CA ARG A 231 1.77 6.57 -33.33
C ARG A 231 1.36 7.71 -32.41
N GLU A 232 2.29 8.61 -32.10
CA GLU A 232 2.02 9.79 -31.28
C GLU A 232 0.98 10.73 -31.92
N GLN A 233 1.01 10.90 -33.25
CA GLN A 233 0.03 11.72 -33.97
C GLN A 233 -1.42 11.29 -33.75
N GLY A 234 -1.67 9.98 -33.63
CA GLY A 234 -3.02 9.44 -33.38
C GLY A 234 -3.46 9.53 -31.91
N MET A 235 -2.64 10.06 -31.00
CA MET A 235 -2.94 10.03 -29.56
C MET A 235 -4.20 10.85 -29.21
N ALA A 236 -4.39 12.00 -29.85
CA ALA A 236 -5.56 12.85 -29.62
C ALA A 236 -6.88 12.13 -29.99
N ASP A 237 -6.89 11.40 -31.10
CA ASP A 237 -8.07 10.64 -31.54
C ASP A 237 -8.37 9.48 -30.59
N ARG A 238 -7.33 8.79 -30.10
CA ARG A 238 -7.47 7.72 -29.09
C ARG A 238 -8.03 8.24 -27.79
N HIS A 239 -7.54 9.39 -27.32
CA HIS A 239 -8.06 10.09 -26.14
C HIS A 239 -9.51 10.54 -26.32
N ALA A 240 -9.86 11.08 -27.49
CA ALA A 240 -11.24 11.47 -27.80
C ALA A 240 -12.20 10.27 -27.80
N ALA A 241 -11.77 9.11 -28.33
CA ALA A 241 -12.55 7.88 -28.30
C ALA A 241 -12.80 7.40 -26.86
N VAL A 242 -11.77 7.44 -26.01
CA VAL A 242 -11.90 7.10 -24.58
C VAL A 242 -12.88 8.04 -23.86
N CYS A 243 -12.80 9.35 -24.09
CA CYS A 243 -13.74 10.32 -23.51
C CYS A 243 -15.18 10.07 -23.97
N ALA A 244 -15.38 9.78 -25.26
CA ALA A 244 -16.71 9.48 -25.80
C ALA A 244 -17.31 8.23 -25.16
N GLU A 245 -16.52 7.15 -25.02
CA GLU A 245 -16.93 5.92 -24.36
C GLU A 245 -17.23 6.15 -22.87
N ALA A 246 -16.37 6.89 -22.16
CA ALA A 246 -16.57 7.23 -20.75
C ALA A 246 -17.89 7.99 -20.51
N ARG A 247 -18.30 8.84 -21.45
CA ARG A 247 -19.59 9.53 -21.40
C ARG A 247 -20.77 8.58 -21.62
N GLN A 248 -20.66 7.66 -22.57
CA GLN A 248 -21.71 6.66 -22.83
C GLN A 248 -21.92 5.73 -21.64
N LEU A 249 -20.82 5.33 -20.98
CA LEU A 249 -20.85 4.48 -19.79
C LEU A 249 -21.24 5.22 -18.50
N GLY A 250 -21.43 6.55 -18.55
CA GLY A 250 -21.81 7.35 -17.39
C GLY A 250 -20.71 7.47 -16.31
N VAL A 251 -19.45 7.20 -16.70
CA VAL A 251 -18.25 7.34 -15.85
C VAL A 251 -18.07 8.80 -15.46
N ASN A 252 -18.13 9.68 -16.45
CA ASN A 252 -18.19 11.13 -16.26
C ASN A 252 -19.64 11.59 -16.33
N ARG A 253 -20.11 12.34 -15.33
CA ARG A 253 -21.51 12.77 -15.25
C ARG A 253 -21.70 14.03 -14.39
N ILE A 254 -22.80 14.71 -14.63
CA ILE A 254 -23.24 15.85 -13.82
C ILE A 254 -24.38 15.38 -12.92
N ASP A 255 -24.13 15.32 -11.62
CA ASP A 255 -25.15 15.10 -10.61
C ASP A 255 -25.88 16.41 -10.31
N HIS A 256 -27.18 16.31 -10.03
CA HIS A 256 -28.05 17.48 -9.73
C HIS A 256 -28.00 18.55 -10.83
N LYS A 257 -27.94 18.10 -12.08
CA LYS A 257 -27.93 18.93 -13.29
C LYS A 257 -29.06 19.97 -13.29
N ARG A 258 -28.75 21.19 -13.72
CA ARG A 258 -29.72 22.29 -13.82
C ARG A 258 -30.58 22.18 -15.08
N GLN A 259 -31.80 22.70 -15.02
CA GLN A 259 -32.63 22.76 -16.22
C GLN A 259 -32.09 23.81 -17.20
N LYS A 260 -32.47 23.69 -18.47
CA LYS A 260 -32.01 24.62 -19.50
C LYS A 260 -32.47 26.04 -19.17
N GLY A 261 -31.53 26.96 -19.02
CA GLY A 261 -31.78 28.37 -18.67
C GLY A 261 -31.70 28.67 -17.18
N GLU A 262 -31.48 27.66 -16.33
CA GLU A 262 -31.17 27.85 -14.92
C GLU A 262 -29.65 27.89 -14.70
N THR A 263 -29.19 28.82 -13.87
CA THR A 263 -27.79 28.92 -13.46
C THR A 263 -27.69 28.73 -11.94
N SER A 264 -26.73 27.92 -11.51
CA SER A 264 -26.37 27.75 -10.11
C SER A 264 -25.30 28.79 -9.74
N ALA A 265 -25.47 29.50 -8.63
CA ALA A 265 -24.45 30.41 -8.12
C ALA A 265 -23.10 29.70 -7.87
N LEU A 266 -23.17 28.46 -7.41
CA LEU A 266 -22.02 27.61 -7.10
C LEU A 266 -22.21 26.21 -7.68
N GLY A 267 -21.12 25.60 -8.16
CA GLY A 267 -21.04 24.21 -8.57
C GLY A 267 -19.69 23.61 -8.20
N PHE A 268 -19.61 22.27 -8.14
CA PHE A 268 -18.39 21.57 -7.77
C PHE A 268 -17.89 20.62 -8.85
N VAL A 269 -16.58 20.46 -8.95
CA VAL A 269 -15.94 19.41 -9.76
C VAL A 269 -15.08 18.55 -8.84
N ALA A 270 -15.21 17.23 -8.93
CA ALA A 270 -14.39 16.31 -8.13
C ALA A 270 -14.22 14.95 -8.82
N SER A 271 -13.11 14.26 -8.52
CA SER A 271 -12.84 12.88 -8.94
C SER A 271 -12.57 11.98 -7.73
N GLY A 272 -12.63 10.66 -7.95
CA GLY A 272 -12.16 9.66 -7.00
C GLY A 272 -12.66 9.89 -5.58
N MET A 273 -11.76 9.85 -4.59
CA MET A 273 -12.10 10.09 -3.19
C MET A 273 -12.50 11.53 -2.87
N GLY A 274 -12.02 12.53 -3.63
CA GLY A 274 -12.45 13.92 -3.50
C GLY A 274 -13.96 14.07 -3.64
N TYR A 275 -14.56 13.34 -4.58
CA TYR A 275 -16.02 13.32 -4.76
C TYR A 275 -16.76 12.67 -3.57
N ALA A 276 -16.23 11.56 -3.01
CA ALA A 276 -16.83 10.94 -1.82
C ALA A 276 -16.79 11.89 -0.61
N TYR A 277 -15.67 12.57 -0.39
CA TYR A 277 -15.51 13.52 0.71
C TYR A 277 -16.42 14.73 0.55
N LEU A 278 -16.54 15.27 -0.68
CA LEU A 278 -17.46 16.35 -0.98
C LEU A 278 -18.92 15.96 -0.69
N ARG A 279 -19.36 14.80 -1.15
CA ARG A 279 -20.73 14.33 -0.90
C ARG A 279 -21.03 14.17 0.58
N HIS A 280 -20.09 13.59 1.33
CA HIS A 280 -20.21 13.44 2.77
C HIS A 280 -20.28 14.82 3.45
N ALA A 281 -19.40 15.75 3.08
CA ALA A 281 -19.43 17.12 3.61
C ALA A 281 -20.78 17.81 3.32
N LEU A 282 -21.29 17.73 2.09
CA LEU A 282 -22.57 18.33 1.74
C LEU A 282 -23.74 17.71 2.52
N ASP A 283 -23.70 16.40 2.80
CA ASP A 283 -24.73 15.74 3.62
C ASP A 283 -24.71 16.20 5.07
N GLU A 284 -23.52 16.34 5.66
CA GLU A 284 -23.34 16.85 7.02
C GLU A 284 -23.72 18.33 7.15
N LEU A 285 -23.61 19.10 6.06
CA LEU A 285 -24.07 20.49 6.01
C LEU A 285 -25.57 20.61 5.66
N GLY A 286 -26.26 19.51 5.36
CA GLY A 286 -27.67 19.52 4.95
C GLY A 286 -27.92 20.05 3.53
N LEU A 287 -26.91 19.97 2.66
CA LEU A 287 -26.89 20.48 1.30
C LEU A 287 -26.97 19.38 0.22
N THR A 288 -27.25 18.14 0.62
CA THR A 288 -27.44 17.02 -0.31
C THR A 288 -28.45 17.36 -1.40
N GLY A 289 -28.03 17.25 -2.66
CA GLY A 289 -28.85 17.51 -3.83
C GLY A 289 -29.17 18.97 -4.14
N ARG A 290 -28.59 19.92 -3.42
CA ARG A 290 -28.86 21.36 -3.63
C ARG A 290 -27.96 22.01 -4.67
N LEU A 291 -26.75 21.50 -4.89
CA LEU A 291 -25.73 22.08 -5.78
C LEU A 291 -25.31 21.06 -6.85
N PRO A 292 -25.06 21.49 -8.10
CA PRO A 292 -24.63 20.61 -9.18
C PRO A 292 -23.18 20.19 -8.95
N ILE A 293 -22.89 18.93 -9.27
CA ILE A 293 -21.55 18.34 -9.10
C ILE A 293 -21.16 17.63 -10.40
N LEU A 294 -20.07 18.06 -11.04
CA LEU A 294 -19.43 17.29 -12.09
C LEU A 294 -18.54 16.23 -11.45
N LYS A 295 -19.00 14.97 -11.51
CA LYS A 295 -18.18 13.81 -11.17
C LYS A 295 -17.32 13.44 -12.37
N LEU A 296 -16.01 13.50 -12.20
CA LEU A 296 -15.04 12.97 -13.14
C LEU A 296 -14.59 11.59 -12.66
N GLY A 297 -15.08 10.54 -13.32
CA GLY A 297 -14.54 9.18 -13.19
C GLY A 297 -13.26 9.01 -13.99
N LEU A 298 -13.16 9.65 -15.16
CA LEU A 298 -11.94 9.76 -15.95
C LEU A 298 -11.34 11.16 -15.72
N SER A 299 -10.22 11.24 -15.00
CA SER A 299 -9.56 12.51 -14.64
C SER A 299 -8.54 12.98 -15.66
N TYR A 300 -8.04 12.07 -16.49
CA TYR A 300 -7.20 12.38 -17.63
C TYR A 300 -7.51 11.41 -18.79
N PRO A 301 -7.57 11.86 -20.04
CA PRO A 301 -7.79 13.25 -20.44
C PRO A 301 -9.14 13.76 -19.93
N LEU A 302 -9.30 15.09 -19.84
CA LEU A 302 -10.59 15.68 -19.50
C LEU A 302 -11.54 15.72 -20.69
N ASP A 303 -12.82 15.46 -20.42
CA ASP A 303 -13.90 15.65 -21.40
C ASP A 303 -14.26 17.13 -21.52
N GLU A 304 -13.69 17.80 -22.53
CA GLU A 304 -13.95 19.22 -22.81
C GLU A 304 -15.45 19.53 -22.96
N GLN A 305 -16.21 18.67 -23.65
CA GLN A 305 -17.62 18.94 -23.92
C GLN A 305 -18.42 18.96 -22.63
N LEU A 306 -18.17 17.99 -21.74
CA LEU A 306 -18.87 17.90 -20.46
C LEU A 306 -18.45 19.00 -19.49
N VAL A 307 -17.17 19.39 -19.48
CA VAL A 307 -16.67 20.50 -18.65
C VAL A 307 -17.29 21.82 -19.09
N VAL A 308 -17.37 22.08 -20.40
CA VAL A 308 -18.01 23.28 -20.95
C VAL A 308 -19.53 23.27 -20.68
N GLU A 309 -20.19 22.12 -20.83
CA GLU A 309 -21.61 21.97 -20.50
C GLU A 309 -21.89 22.26 -19.02
N PHE A 310 -21.03 21.79 -18.12
CA PHE A 310 -21.15 22.04 -16.69
C PHE A 310 -20.88 23.51 -16.33
N ALA A 311 -19.86 24.11 -16.95
CA ALA A 311 -19.53 25.52 -16.80
C ALA A 311 -20.66 26.45 -17.23
N GLY A 312 -21.41 26.10 -18.28
CA GLY A 312 -22.60 26.86 -18.70
C GLY A 312 -23.75 26.83 -17.69
N GLN A 313 -23.70 26.01 -16.64
CA GLN A 313 -24.73 25.88 -15.61
C GLN A 313 -24.34 26.57 -14.29
N CYS A 314 -23.13 27.15 -14.18
CA CYS A 314 -22.61 27.68 -12.93
C CYS A 314 -22.02 29.08 -13.10
N GLU A 315 -22.20 29.97 -12.13
CA GLU A 315 -21.48 31.25 -12.07
C GLU A 315 -20.04 31.05 -11.55
N GLN A 316 -19.91 30.17 -10.55
CA GLN A 316 -18.63 29.80 -9.93
C GLN A 316 -18.51 28.28 -9.80
N ILE A 317 -17.31 27.77 -10.09
CA ILE A 317 -16.93 26.38 -9.93
C ILE A 317 -15.85 26.27 -8.86
N VAL A 318 -15.99 25.30 -7.96
CA VAL A 318 -14.95 24.91 -7.01
C VAL A 318 -14.50 23.48 -7.30
N VAL A 319 -13.21 23.32 -7.58
CA VAL A 319 -12.56 22.03 -7.79
C VAL A 319 -12.14 21.45 -6.44
N VAL A 320 -12.67 20.28 -6.10
CA VAL A 320 -12.36 19.55 -4.88
C VAL A 320 -11.47 18.37 -5.23
N GLU A 321 -10.16 18.57 -5.12
CA GLU A 321 -9.16 17.55 -5.41
C GLU A 321 -8.08 17.46 -4.32
N GLU A 322 -7.56 16.25 -4.12
CA GLU A 322 -6.44 15.98 -3.23
C GLU A 322 -5.11 16.40 -3.87
N ARG A 323 -4.08 16.63 -3.03
CA ARG A 323 -2.71 16.91 -3.48
C ARG A 323 -2.61 18.15 -4.37
N ARG A 324 -1.87 18.11 -5.47
CA ARG A 324 -1.59 19.28 -6.31
C ARG A 324 -2.81 19.67 -7.15
N ALA A 325 -2.78 20.85 -7.75
CA ALA A 325 -3.84 21.37 -8.64
C ALA A 325 -3.80 20.67 -10.01
N PHE A 326 -4.15 19.39 -10.09
CA PHE A 326 -4.16 18.68 -11.37
C PHE A 326 -5.41 19.04 -12.17
N LEU A 327 -6.60 18.74 -11.63
CA LEU A 327 -7.88 19.02 -12.28
C LEU A 327 -8.11 20.52 -12.44
N GLU A 328 -7.82 21.30 -11.40
CA GLU A 328 -8.02 22.75 -11.42
C GLU A 328 -7.23 23.41 -12.56
N THR A 329 -5.96 23.04 -12.73
CA THR A 329 -5.12 23.59 -13.80
C THR A 329 -5.66 23.23 -15.18
N HIS A 330 -6.05 21.97 -15.39
CA HIS A 330 -6.59 21.51 -16.67
C HIS A 330 -7.95 22.14 -17.00
N ILE A 331 -8.85 22.26 -16.02
CA ILE A 331 -10.16 22.89 -16.19
C ILE A 331 -9.99 24.38 -16.49
N LYS A 332 -9.11 25.09 -15.78
CA LYS A 332 -8.79 26.50 -16.07
C LYS A 332 -8.27 26.68 -17.49
N ALA A 333 -7.38 25.79 -17.96
CA ALA A 333 -6.87 25.84 -19.33
C ALA A 333 -7.98 25.62 -20.38
N LEU A 334 -8.81 24.59 -20.20
CA LEU A 334 -9.93 24.30 -21.10
C LEU A 334 -10.94 25.45 -21.17
N LEU A 335 -11.33 25.99 -20.02
CA LEU A 335 -12.31 27.08 -19.95
C LEU A 335 -11.73 28.41 -20.43
N SER A 336 -10.42 28.64 -20.30
CA SER A 336 -9.74 29.77 -20.93
C SER A 336 -9.84 29.70 -22.46
N ALA A 337 -9.64 28.51 -23.05
CA ALA A 337 -9.82 28.30 -24.48
C ALA A 337 -11.29 28.47 -24.91
N ALA A 338 -12.24 27.91 -24.15
CA ALA A 338 -13.67 28.08 -24.41
C ALA A 338 -14.12 29.55 -24.31
N ARG A 339 -13.58 30.33 -23.36
CA ARG A 339 -13.82 31.77 -23.26
C ARG A 339 -13.38 32.52 -24.52
N GLN A 340 -12.22 32.16 -25.09
CA GLN A 340 -11.71 32.79 -26.31
C GLN A 340 -12.56 32.48 -27.55
N ARG A 341 -13.11 31.26 -27.64
CA ARG A 341 -13.91 30.82 -28.80
C ARG A 341 -15.38 31.20 -28.69
N ASP A 342 -15.98 30.98 -27.52
CA ASP A 342 -17.42 30.93 -27.31
C ASP A 342 -17.92 32.01 -26.32
N GLY A 343 -17.01 32.77 -25.70
CA GLY A 343 -17.37 33.85 -24.77
C GLY A 343 -17.87 33.38 -23.39
N LEU A 344 -17.68 32.10 -23.04
CA LEU A 344 -18.06 31.53 -21.75
C LEU A 344 -17.25 32.16 -20.61
N ASP A 345 -17.94 32.79 -19.66
CA ASP A 345 -17.31 33.44 -18.49
C ASP A 345 -17.80 32.77 -17.20
N VAL A 346 -16.91 31.99 -16.58
CA VAL A 346 -17.15 31.29 -15.31
C VAL A 346 -15.89 31.39 -14.45
N SER A 347 -16.06 31.60 -13.15
CA SER A 347 -14.93 31.64 -12.22
C SER A 347 -14.59 30.22 -11.75
N VAL A 348 -13.30 29.85 -11.75
CA VAL A 348 -12.83 28.53 -11.30
C VAL A 348 -11.89 28.68 -10.11
N TRP A 349 -12.23 28.02 -9.02
CA TRP A 349 -11.53 28.03 -7.74
C TRP A 349 -11.18 26.60 -7.31
N GLY A 350 -10.32 26.45 -6.30
CA GLY A 350 -9.90 25.13 -5.82
C GLY A 350 -8.90 25.24 -4.68
N LYS A 351 -7.60 25.28 -5.01
CA LYS A 351 -6.49 25.49 -4.05
C LYS A 351 -6.52 26.87 -3.40
N GLU A 352 -7.07 27.84 -4.11
CA GLU A 352 -7.44 29.15 -3.59
C GLU A 352 -8.95 29.34 -3.78
N LEU A 353 -9.60 29.99 -2.81
CA LEU A 353 -11.02 30.34 -2.85
C LEU A 353 -11.22 31.86 -2.96
N PRO A 354 -12.41 32.32 -3.37
CA PRO A 354 -12.72 33.75 -3.49
C PRO A 354 -12.40 34.55 -2.23
N GLY A 355 -12.07 35.84 -2.42
CA GLY A 355 -11.85 36.76 -1.30
C GLY A 355 -10.60 36.48 -0.45
N GLY A 356 -9.66 35.69 -0.97
CA GLY A 356 -8.44 35.29 -0.25
C GLY A 356 -8.66 34.19 0.79
N LEU A 357 -9.79 33.49 0.73
CA LEU A 357 -10.05 32.33 1.58
C LEU A 357 -9.10 31.18 1.21
N PRO A 358 -8.60 30.43 2.21
CA PRO A 358 -7.79 29.24 1.94
C PRO A 358 -8.63 28.16 1.27
N GLY A 359 -8.14 27.60 0.17
CA GLY A 359 -8.81 26.53 -0.53
C GLY A 359 -8.41 25.13 -0.08
N MET A 360 -8.67 24.16 -0.94
CA MET A 360 -8.29 22.77 -0.69
C MET A 360 -6.76 22.68 -0.57
N PRO A 361 -6.20 22.01 0.46
CA PRO A 361 -4.76 21.94 0.63
C PRO A 361 -4.05 21.32 -0.58
N GLY A 362 -2.86 21.84 -0.88
CA GLY A 362 -1.96 21.30 -1.92
C GLY A 362 -1.17 20.08 -1.44
N GLU A 363 -1.05 19.97 -0.12
CA GLU A 363 -0.34 18.94 0.62
C GLU A 363 -1.30 17.95 1.30
N ARG A 364 -0.80 16.74 1.55
CA ARG A 364 -1.51 15.62 2.18
C ARG A 364 -2.82 15.26 1.43
N GLY A 365 -3.61 14.36 2.01
CA GLY A 365 -4.93 14.01 1.47
C GLY A 365 -6.05 14.90 2.01
N LEU A 366 -7.26 14.70 1.47
CA LEU A 366 -8.47 15.33 1.95
C LEU A 366 -9.25 14.41 2.88
N ASN A 367 -10.22 15.01 3.55
CA ASN A 367 -11.27 14.30 4.24
C ASN A 367 -12.50 15.20 4.46
N PRO A 368 -13.67 14.67 4.89
CA PRO A 368 -14.89 15.46 5.00
C PRO A 368 -14.76 16.69 5.91
N SER A 369 -14.03 16.59 7.03
CA SER A 369 -13.82 17.72 7.96
C SER A 369 -12.99 18.84 7.33
N ILE A 370 -11.92 18.49 6.60
CA ILE A 370 -11.13 19.48 5.85
C ILE A 370 -12.01 20.13 4.77
N VAL A 371 -12.78 19.34 4.03
CA VAL A 371 -13.67 19.88 2.99
C VAL A 371 -14.71 20.82 3.60
N MET A 372 -15.34 20.46 4.71
CA MET A 372 -16.29 21.34 5.42
C MET A 372 -15.62 22.62 5.91
N ASP A 373 -14.44 22.54 6.53
CA ASP A 373 -13.69 23.72 7.01
C ASP A 373 -13.43 24.74 5.89
N ARG A 374 -13.14 24.27 4.66
CA ARG A 374 -12.94 25.15 3.50
C ARG A 374 -14.23 25.65 2.87
N LEU A 375 -15.26 24.80 2.79
CA LEU A 375 -16.49 25.14 2.08
C LEU A 375 -17.47 25.96 2.92
N VAL A 376 -17.51 25.78 4.24
CA VAL A 376 -18.48 26.49 5.10
C VAL A 376 -18.36 28.01 4.99
N PRO A 377 -17.17 28.63 5.09
CA PRO A 377 -17.04 30.08 4.92
C PRO A 377 -17.50 30.55 3.54
N LEU A 378 -17.13 29.81 2.49
CA LEU A 378 -17.53 30.12 1.12
C LEU A 378 -19.05 30.10 0.94
N ILE A 379 -19.73 29.08 1.47
CA ILE A 379 -21.17 28.89 1.30
C ILE A 379 -21.94 29.89 2.17
N ARG A 380 -21.56 30.05 3.44
CA ARG A 380 -22.21 30.94 4.39
C ARG A 380 -22.18 32.39 3.92
N ASP A 381 -21.04 32.83 3.39
CA ASP A 381 -20.81 34.23 3.03
C ASP A 381 -21.09 34.50 1.53
N HIS A 382 -21.66 33.53 0.79
CA HIS A 382 -21.98 33.68 -0.63
C HIS A 382 -23.15 34.67 -0.83
N PRO A 383 -23.01 35.68 -1.70
CA PRO A 383 -23.98 36.78 -1.79
C PRO A 383 -25.36 36.37 -2.34
N THR A 384 -25.41 35.32 -3.17
CA THR A 384 -26.61 34.92 -3.93
C THR A 384 -27.18 33.55 -3.54
N LEU A 385 -26.57 32.84 -2.58
CA LEU A 385 -27.11 31.54 -2.16
C LEU A 385 -28.37 31.71 -1.30
N PRO A 386 -29.40 30.85 -1.45
CA PRO A 386 -30.61 30.91 -0.64
C PRO A 386 -30.33 30.76 0.86
N ILE A 387 -31.09 31.50 1.69
CA ILE A 387 -30.95 31.49 3.16
C ILE A 387 -31.08 30.08 3.77
N GLU A 388 -31.85 29.22 3.13
CA GLU A 388 -32.06 27.81 3.52
C GLU A 388 -30.76 27.00 3.47
N MET A 389 -29.82 27.40 2.61
CA MET A 389 -28.51 26.77 2.41
C MET A 389 -27.41 27.40 3.29
N THR A 390 -27.68 28.56 3.88
CA THR A 390 -26.78 29.27 4.81
C THR A 390 -27.31 29.18 6.25
N ASN A 391 -27.87 28.04 6.62
CA ASN A 391 -28.54 27.83 7.90
C ASN A 391 -27.54 27.60 9.06
N GLY A 392 -28.05 27.52 10.29
CA GLY A 392 -27.24 27.35 11.51
C GLY A 392 -26.37 26.09 11.55
N ARG A 393 -26.73 25.04 10.79
CA ARG A 393 -25.99 23.77 10.74
C ARG A 393 -24.55 23.94 10.25
N LEU A 394 -24.32 24.89 9.34
CA LEU A 394 -22.98 25.23 8.86
C LEU A 394 -22.10 25.72 10.01
N THR A 395 -22.64 26.62 10.84
CA THR A 395 -21.95 27.16 12.02
C THR A 395 -21.75 26.08 13.07
N ASP A 396 -22.77 25.25 13.33
CA ASP A 396 -22.70 24.17 14.32
C ASP A 396 -21.60 23.15 13.99
N GLU A 397 -21.50 22.71 12.73
CA GLU A 397 -20.45 21.77 12.31
C GLU A 397 -19.06 22.42 12.37
N LEU A 398 -18.91 23.69 12.00
CA LEU A 398 -17.63 24.39 12.09
C LEU A 398 -17.20 24.58 13.55
N ASP A 399 -18.13 24.92 14.44
CA ASP A 399 -17.85 25.02 15.87
C ASP A 399 -17.53 23.65 16.48
N TRP A 400 -18.17 22.58 16.01
CA TRP A 400 -17.82 21.22 16.38
C TRP A 400 -16.38 20.88 15.99
N ILE A 401 -16.00 21.15 14.73
CA ILE A 401 -14.63 20.98 14.23
C ILE A 401 -13.62 21.80 15.05
N ARG A 402 -13.97 23.02 15.48
CA ARG A 402 -13.07 23.80 16.34
C ARG A 402 -12.93 23.15 17.72
N ARG A 403 -14.05 22.88 18.39
CA ARG A 403 -14.09 22.30 19.75
C ARG A 403 -13.35 20.98 19.85
N THR A 404 -13.49 20.10 18.86
CA THR A 404 -12.83 18.79 18.89
C THR A 404 -11.37 18.86 18.42
N GLY A 405 -10.97 19.93 17.72
CA GLY A 405 -9.58 20.25 17.42
C GLY A 405 -8.79 20.77 18.62
N ASP A 406 -9.47 21.44 19.56
CA ASP A 406 -8.86 21.99 20.78
C ASP A 406 -8.59 20.93 21.87
N VAL A 407 -9.06 19.69 21.70
CA VAL A 407 -8.84 18.60 22.66
C VAL A 407 -7.39 18.10 22.57
N ASP A 408 -6.57 18.42 23.57
CA ASP A 408 -5.23 17.84 23.72
C ASP A 408 -5.33 16.37 24.18
N PHE A 409 -5.07 15.44 23.27
CA PHE A 409 -5.05 14.01 23.56
C PHE A 409 -3.66 13.44 23.31
N ARG A 410 -2.97 13.04 24.40
CA ARG A 410 -1.62 12.46 24.33
C ARG A 410 -1.68 10.97 24.06
N LEU A 411 -1.54 10.60 22.78
CA LEU A 411 -1.28 9.21 22.42
C LEU A 411 0.19 8.85 22.66
N PRO A 412 0.50 7.72 23.31
CA PRO A 412 1.87 7.24 23.38
C PRO A 412 2.39 6.97 21.96
N LEU A 413 3.52 7.59 21.61
CA LEU A 413 4.19 7.38 20.33
C LEU A 413 4.64 5.92 20.23
N ARG A 414 4.21 5.23 19.17
CA ARG A 414 4.69 3.89 18.86
C ARG A 414 5.75 3.97 17.78
N THR A 415 7.01 3.97 18.19
CA THR A 415 8.13 3.94 17.27
C THR A 415 8.13 2.62 16.49
N PRO A 416 8.29 2.65 15.14
CA PRO A 416 8.46 1.43 14.37
C PRO A 416 9.66 0.61 14.89
N THR A 417 9.45 -0.67 15.21
CA THR A 417 10.52 -1.63 15.58
C THR A 417 10.35 -2.97 14.85
N PHE A 418 11.44 -3.73 14.72
CA PHE A 418 11.40 -5.07 14.13
C PHE A 418 10.40 -6.00 14.83
N CYS A 419 9.83 -6.93 14.09
CA CYS A 419 8.95 -7.94 14.68
C CYS A 419 9.69 -8.83 15.70
N PRO A 420 8.99 -9.44 16.67
CA PRO A 420 9.57 -10.52 17.47
C PRO A 420 10.12 -11.63 16.56
N GLY A 421 11.31 -12.17 16.84
CA GLY A 421 11.95 -13.19 16.00
C GLY A 421 12.66 -12.64 14.75
N CYS A 422 12.69 -11.33 14.53
CA CYS A 422 13.24 -10.77 13.29
C CYS A 422 14.76 -10.93 13.18
N PRO A 423 15.28 -11.53 12.08
CA PRO A 423 16.72 -11.69 11.87
C PRO A 423 17.51 -10.38 11.74
N HIS A 424 16.86 -9.28 11.30
CA HIS A 424 17.51 -7.96 11.29
C HIS A 424 17.94 -7.54 12.69
N ARG A 425 17.19 -7.91 13.73
CA ARG A 425 17.53 -7.61 15.13
C ARG A 425 18.79 -8.36 15.58
N ASP A 426 18.92 -9.62 15.18
CA ASP A 426 20.14 -10.40 15.44
C ASP A 426 21.35 -9.74 14.76
N SER A 427 21.20 -9.33 13.50
CA SER A 427 22.28 -8.67 12.75
C SER A 427 22.63 -7.29 13.29
N SER A 428 21.64 -6.45 13.55
CA SER A 428 21.85 -5.06 13.96
C SER A 428 22.45 -4.96 15.36
N SER A 429 22.05 -5.83 16.29
CA SER A 429 22.61 -5.83 17.65
C SER A 429 24.09 -6.22 17.65
N VAL A 430 24.49 -7.24 16.89
CA VAL A 430 25.91 -7.60 16.71
C VAL A 430 26.70 -6.45 16.09
N LEU A 431 26.12 -5.78 15.09
CA LEU A 431 26.79 -4.69 14.40
C LEU A 431 26.95 -3.42 15.28
N MET A 432 26.01 -3.16 16.18
CA MET A 432 26.14 -2.08 17.17
C MET A 432 27.31 -2.33 18.13
N GLU A 433 27.44 -3.56 18.67
CA GLU A 433 28.58 -3.95 19.50
C GLU A 433 29.89 -3.83 18.71
N LEU A 434 29.91 -4.38 17.49
CA LEU A 434 31.08 -4.32 16.62
C LEU A 434 31.49 -2.87 16.30
N ARG A 435 30.53 -1.98 16.03
CA ARG A 435 30.83 -0.57 15.76
C ARG A 435 31.55 0.09 16.95
N ASN A 436 31.13 -0.20 18.18
CA ASN A 436 31.80 0.33 19.37
C ASN A 436 33.24 -0.17 19.48
N ASP A 437 33.47 -1.46 19.23
CA ASP A 437 34.80 -2.07 19.23
C ASP A 437 35.69 -1.53 18.11
N LEU A 438 35.15 -1.32 16.91
CA LEU A 438 35.89 -0.76 15.77
C LEU A 438 36.28 0.71 16.01
N LEU A 439 35.52 1.44 16.82
CA LEU A 439 35.83 2.81 17.24
C LEU A 439 36.80 2.87 18.43
N ASP A 440 36.97 1.78 19.19
CA ASP A 440 37.89 1.69 20.32
C ASP A 440 39.35 1.54 19.85
N PRO A 441 40.23 2.53 20.09
CA PRO A 441 41.64 2.45 19.70
C PRO A 441 42.38 1.27 20.35
N ASP A 442 42.07 0.94 21.60
CA ASP A 442 42.76 -0.11 22.35
C ASP A 442 42.35 -1.50 21.83
N TYR A 443 41.08 -1.67 21.48
CA TYR A 443 40.62 -2.88 20.80
C TYR A 443 41.29 -3.03 19.44
N MET A 444 41.21 -2.00 18.58
CA MET A 444 41.72 -2.04 17.22
C MET A 444 43.23 -2.26 17.15
N GLN A 445 44.00 -1.66 18.07
CA GLN A 445 45.44 -1.89 18.13
C GLN A 445 45.80 -3.31 18.57
N ARG A 446 45.04 -3.90 19.51
CA ARG A 446 45.26 -5.26 20.01
C ARG A 446 44.82 -6.33 19.00
N ALA A 447 43.64 -6.16 18.40
CA ALA A 447 43.01 -7.17 17.54
C ALA A 447 43.48 -7.09 16.08
N HIS A 448 43.72 -5.88 15.57
CA HIS A 448 43.96 -5.63 14.13
C HIS A 448 45.22 -4.83 13.82
N HIS A 449 45.95 -4.36 14.84
CA HIS A 449 47.17 -3.57 14.70
C HIS A 449 47.00 -2.33 13.80
N ARG A 450 45.84 -1.66 13.92
CA ARG A 450 45.49 -0.46 13.15
C ARG A 450 44.70 0.53 14.01
N GLY A 451 44.56 1.76 13.51
CA GLY A 451 43.73 2.78 14.14
C GLY A 451 42.23 2.48 14.06
N PRO A 452 41.41 3.24 14.82
CA PRO A 452 39.96 3.14 14.79
C PRO A 452 39.36 3.22 13.38
N VAL A 453 38.26 2.51 13.17
CA VAL A 453 37.48 2.51 11.92
C VAL A 453 36.05 2.88 12.25
N ASP A 454 35.56 3.98 11.68
CA ASP A 454 34.15 4.34 11.75
C ASP A 454 33.41 3.87 10.48
N LEU A 455 32.13 3.57 10.64
CA LEU A 455 31.26 3.00 9.61
C LEU A 455 30.32 4.05 9.04
N VAL A 456 30.19 4.09 7.72
CA VAL A 456 29.15 4.88 7.03
C VAL A 456 28.07 3.95 6.50
N SER A 457 26.84 4.14 6.99
CA SER A 457 25.71 3.27 6.69
C SER A 457 24.77 3.88 5.66
N HIS A 458 24.60 3.20 4.53
CA HIS A 458 23.69 3.63 3.46
C HIS A 458 22.34 2.92 3.56
N GLY A 459 21.27 3.70 3.39
CA GLY A 459 19.91 3.21 3.56
C GLY A 459 19.21 2.87 2.26
N ASP A 460 18.31 1.92 2.37
CA ASP A 460 17.55 1.35 1.27
C ASP A 460 16.09 1.06 1.77
N THR A 461 15.19 0.59 0.91
CA THR A 461 13.78 0.30 1.25
C THR A 461 13.58 -1.13 1.71
N GLY A 462 13.24 -1.31 2.99
CA GLY A 462 12.88 -2.62 3.54
C GLY A 462 12.77 -2.57 5.06
N CYS A 463 12.63 -3.72 5.72
CA CYS A 463 12.51 -3.77 7.19
C CYS A 463 13.66 -3.04 7.90
N TYR A 464 14.86 -3.09 7.33
CA TYR A 464 16.04 -2.39 7.81
C TYR A 464 15.97 -0.85 7.75
N THR A 465 14.98 -0.23 7.10
CA THR A 465 14.73 1.22 7.25
C THR A 465 14.43 1.59 8.72
N MET A 466 13.95 0.62 9.52
CA MET A 466 13.70 0.77 10.95
C MET A 466 14.98 0.98 11.78
N LEU A 467 16.16 0.73 11.19
CA LEU A 467 17.45 0.99 11.83
C LEU A 467 17.62 2.46 12.22
N MET A 468 16.91 3.39 11.59
CA MET A 468 16.91 4.82 11.96
C MET A 468 16.40 5.08 13.39
N PHE A 469 15.65 4.15 13.98
CA PHE A 469 15.10 4.30 15.32
C PHE A 469 16.01 3.68 16.39
N GLU A 470 15.82 4.12 17.63
CA GLU A 470 16.52 3.53 18.78
C GLU A 470 16.15 2.05 18.94
N PRO A 471 17.11 1.18 19.32
CA PRO A 471 18.49 1.50 19.72
C PRO A 471 19.53 1.47 18.59
N THR A 472 19.09 1.32 17.34
CA THR A 472 19.97 1.02 16.19
C THR A 472 20.32 2.23 15.33
N LYS A 473 19.92 3.44 15.76
CA LYS A 473 20.03 4.70 15.02
C LYS A 473 21.38 4.94 14.31
N PRO A 474 22.55 4.57 14.88
CA PRO A 474 23.84 4.69 14.20
C PRO A 474 24.05 3.81 12.95
N LEU A 475 23.09 2.96 12.58
CA LEU A 475 23.20 2.05 11.43
C LEU A 475 22.42 2.51 10.19
N MET A 476 21.97 3.77 10.15
CA MET A 476 21.22 4.33 9.02
C MET A 476 21.49 5.84 8.87
N HIS A 477 22.35 6.25 7.93
CA HIS A 477 22.75 7.67 7.78
C HIS A 477 22.06 8.41 6.64
N ASN A 478 21.55 7.70 5.63
CA ASN A 478 20.84 8.26 4.48
C ASN A 478 19.79 7.27 3.95
N TYR A 479 19.02 7.68 2.94
CA TYR A 479 18.00 6.85 2.29
C TYR A 479 17.75 7.34 0.86
N SER A 480 17.78 6.45 -0.14
CA SER A 480 17.64 6.86 -1.54
C SER A 480 16.60 6.09 -2.35
N GLY A 481 16.12 4.94 -1.87
CA GLY A 481 15.10 4.14 -2.55
C GLY A 481 15.38 2.65 -2.44
N MET A 482 14.65 1.84 -3.20
CA MET A 482 14.77 0.38 -3.18
C MET A 482 15.90 -0.10 -4.11
N GLY A 483 16.88 -0.80 -3.56
CA GLY A 483 18.09 -1.30 -4.22
C GLY A 483 19.07 -0.22 -4.65
N LEU A 484 19.00 0.99 -4.07
CA LEU A 484 19.84 2.14 -4.44
C LEU A 484 20.93 2.46 -3.41
N GLY A 485 20.89 1.86 -2.22
CA GLY A 485 21.81 2.24 -1.12
C GLY A 485 23.29 2.10 -1.47
N GLY A 486 23.65 1.06 -2.23
CA GLY A 486 25.02 0.86 -2.70
C GLY A 486 25.51 1.98 -3.62
N ALA A 487 24.68 2.39 -4.58
CA ALA A 487 24.97 3.50 -5.49
C ALA A 487 25.04 4.85 -4.75
N THR A 488 24.23 5.05 -3.70
CA THR A 488 24.35 6.20 -2.80
C THR A 488 25.73 6.26 -2.15
N GLY A 489 26.26 5.11 -1.71
CA GLY A 489 27.63 5.01 -1.19
C GLY A 489 28.70 5.30 -2.23
N ALA A 490 28.50 4.82 -3.47
CA ALA A 490 29.47 5.04 -4.54
C ALA A 490 29.73 6.54 -4.84
N GLY A 491 28.77 7.41 -4.52
CA GLY A 491 28.94 8.85 -4.65
C GLY A 491 29.87 9.49 -3.62
N VAL A 492 30.00 8.90 -2.42
CA VAL A 492 30.87 9.42 -1.35
C VAL A 492 32.20 8.67 -1.25
N ASP A 493 32.24 7.41 -1.69
CA ASP A 493 33.40 6.50 -1.63
C ASP A 493 34.75 7.14 -2.03
N PRO A 494 34.88 7.93 -3.12
CA PRO A 494 36.16 8.54 -3.50
C PRO A 494 36.67 9.64 -2.56
N PHE A 495 35.87 10.06 -1.57
CA PHE A 495 36.13 11.23 -0.72
C PHE A 495 36.27 10.89 0.76
N ILE A 496 36.11 9.61 1.15
CA ILE A 496 36.16 9.14 2.53
C ILE A 496 37.03 7.90 2.66
N ASP A 497 37.66 7.75 3.82
CA ASP A 497 38.43 6.53 4.18
C ASP A 497 37.60 5.55 5.04
N ASN A 498 36.34 5.90 5.35
CA ASN A 498 35.45 5.10 6.17
C ASN A 498 35.03 3.81 5.45
N LYS A 499 34.89 2.72 6.21
CA LYS A 499 34.26 1.50 5.69
C LYS A 499 32.76 1.74 5.54
N GLN A 500 32.21 1.42 4.37
CA GLN A 500 30.78 1.57 4.11
C GLN A 500 30.01 0.26 4.30
N ILE A 501 28.77 0.37 4.76
CA ILE A 501 27.83 -0.74 4.88
C ILE A 501 26.48 -0.37 4.27
N VAL A 502 25.77 -1.38 3.76
CA VAL A 502 24.37 -1.24 3.31
C VAL A 502 23.60 -2.48 3.72
N PHE A 503 22.47 -2.28 4.40
CA PHE A 503 21.52 -3.35 4.66
C PHE A 503 20.58 -3.52 3.47
N MET A 504 20.33 -4.78 3.11
CA MET A 504 19.49 -5.15 1.98
C MET A 504 18.68 -6.39 2.36
N GLY A 505 17.47 -6.53 1.82
CA GLY A 505 16.72 -7.80 1.88
C GLY A 505 16.87 -8.57 0.58
N ASP A 506 16.66 -9.88 0.59
CA ASP A 506 16.55 -10.72 -0.62
C ASP A 506 15.57 -10.17 -1.66
N GLY A 507 14.38 -9.72 -1.26
CA GLY A 507 13.41 -9.07 -2.16
C GLY A 507 13.98 -7.82 -2.83
N THR A 508 14.75 -7.01 -2.09
CA THR A 508 15.44 -5.83 -2.62
C THR A 508 16.59 -6.21 -3.56
N PHE A 509 17.32 -7.28 -3.24
CA PHE A 509 18.37 -7.83 -4.09
C PHE A 509 17.80 -8.20 -5.48
N TYR A 510 16.71 -8.96 -5.52
CA TYR A 510 16.07 -9.36 -6.78
C TYR A 510 15.38 -8.21 -7.53
N HIS A 511 14.99 -7.14 -6.83
CA HIS A 511 14.32 -5.99 -7.45
C HIS A 511 15.27 -5.12 -8.28
N SER A 512 16.35 -4.65 -7.67
CA SER A 512 17.35 -3.76 -8.29
C SER A 512 18.73 -3.82 -7.62
N GLY A 513 18.86 -4.50 -6.48
CA GLY A 513 20.13 -4.60 -5.76
C GLY A 513 21.24 -5.26 -6.57
N GLN A 514 20.90 -6.19 -7.47
CA GLN A 514 21.85 -6.77 -8.43
C GLN A 514 22.56 -5.70 -9.29
N VAL A 515 21.82 -4.68 -9.75
CA VAL A 515 22.37 -3.59 -10.57
C VAL A 515 23.30 -2.71 -9.73
N ALA A 516 22.92 -2.41 -8.48
CA ALA A 516 23.76 -1.64 -7.56
C ALA A 516 25.06 -2.39 -7.21
N ILE A 517 25.00 -3.69 -6.93
CA ILE A 517 26.19 -4.53 -6.67
C ILE A 517 27.08 -4.57 -7.90
N SER A 518 26.51 -4.78 -9.10
CA SER A 518 27.26 -4.74 -10.35
C SER A 518 28.00 -3.42 -10.55
N GLN A 519 27.36 -2.28 -10.22
CA GLN A 519 27.98 -0.97 -10.27
C GLN A 519 29.14 -0.85 -9.27
N SER A 520 28.94 -1.28 -8.01
CA SER A 520 30.01 -1.26 -6.99
C SER A 520 31.22 -2.08 -7.41
N ILE A 521 31.02 -3.25 -8.01
CA ILE A 521 32.10 -4.10 -8.54
C ILE A 521 32.81 -3.37 -9.67
N TYR A 522 32.05 -2.78 -10.60
CA TYR A 522 32.61 -2.04 -11.73
C TYR A 522 33.45 -0.83 -11.29
N THR A 523 33.03 -0.10 -10.25
CA THR A 523 33.76 1.09 -9.76
C THR A 523 34.81 0.78 -8.70
N GLY A 524 34.91 -0.47 -8.21
CA GLY A 524 35.85 -0.84 -7.15
C GLY A 524 35.53 -0.23 -5.78
N GLN A 525 34.25 0.01 -5.48
CA GLN A 525 33.79 0.65 -4.23
C GLN A 525 34.17 -0.16 -2.98
N ASP A 526 34.52 0.50 -1.87
CA ASP A 526 34.79 -0.16 -0.58
C ASP A 526 33.53 -0.25 0.31
N ILE A 527 32.67 -1.22 0.00
CA ILE A 527 31.35 -1.37 0.65
C ILE A 527 31.05 -2.83 1.04
N THR A 528 30.35 -3.01 2.17
CA THR A 528 29.79 -4.29 2.61
C THR A 528 28.28 -4.31 2.45
N TYR A 529 27.77 -5.18 1.59
CA TYR A 529 26.35 -5.49 1.49
C TYR A 529 25.98 -6.56 2.52
N ILE A 530 25.10 -6.24 3.46
CA ILE A 530 24.51 -7.20 4.39
C ILE A 530 23.11 -7.53 3.88
N ILE A 531 23.03 -8.61 3.10
CA ILE A 531 21.80 -9.11 2.48
C ILE A 531 21.14 -10.10 3.43
N LEU A 532 19.98 -9.76 3.96
CA LEU A 532 19.16 -10.69 4.72
C LEU A 532 18.33 -11.55 3.76
N ASP A 533 18.67 -12.83 3.68
CA ASP A 533 17.90 -13.84 2.97
C ASP A 533 16.87 -14.47 3.91
N ASN A 534 15.69 -13.84 3.96
CA ASN A 534 14.59 -14.24 4.83
C ASN A 534 13.46 -14.99 4.11
N LYS A 535 13.67 -15.30 2.83
CA LYS A 535 12.79 -16.09 1.96
C LYS A 535 11.46 -15.42 1.63
N THR A 536 11.34 -14.09 1.75
CA THR A 536 10.08 -13.40 1.50
C THR A 536 10.19 -11.88 1.37
N THR A 537 9.31 -11.26 0.58
CA THR A 537 9.14 -9.80 0.58
C THR A 537 8.35 -9.37 1.83
N ALA A 538 9.05 -9.20 2.96
CA ALA A 538 8.45 -9.14 4.29
C ALA A 538 7.56 -7.90 4.54
N MET A 539 8.08 -6.69 4.34
CA MET A 539 7.38 -5.45 4.73
C MET A 539 6.02 -5.26 4.04
N THR A 540 5.86 -5.81 2.85
CA THR A 540 4.67 -5.62 2.00
C THR A 540 3.61 -6.71 2.18
N GLY A 541 3.82 -7.70 3.05
CA GLY A 541 2.81 -8.74 3.31
C GLY A 541 3.32 -10.18 3.23
N HIS A 542 4.64 -10.39 3.07
CA HIS A 542 5.27 -11.71 2.97
C HIS A 542 4.99 -12.43 1.65
N GLN A 543 4.99 -11.68 0.55
CA GLN A 543 4.84 -12.25 -0.79
C GLN A 543 6.08 -13.05 -1.23
N PRO A 544 5.94 -14.04 -2.14
CA PRO A 544 7.07 -14.74 -2.71
C PRO A 544 7.98 -13.81 -3.54
N ASN A 545 9.25 -14.16 -3.65
CA ASN A 545 10.25 -13.47 -4.48
C ASN A 545 11.01 -14.49 -5.34
N ALA A 546 11.99 -14.06 -6.14
CA ALA A 546 12.72 -14.96 -7.04
C ALA A 546 13.57 -16.02 -6.31
N GLY A 547 13.78 -15.92 -5.00
CA GLY A 547 14.52 -16.88 -4.19
C GLY A 547 13.70 -18.06 -3.66
N VAL A 548 12.40 -18.16 -3.99
CA VAL A 548 11.52 -19.24 -3.53
C VAL A 548 10.99 -20.11 -4.66
N GLU A 549 10.62 -21.34 -4.32
CA GLU A 549 10.24 -22.39 -5.28
C GLU A 549 8.81 -22.27 -5.83
N HIS A 550 7.98 -21.38 -5.28
CA HIS A 550 6.56 -21.32 -5.63
C HIS A 550 6.09 -19.88 -5.85
N ASP A 551 5.26 -19.66 -6.87
CA ASP A 551 4.62 -18.36 -7.13
C ASP A 551 3.34 -18.14 -6.30
N LEU A 552 2.63 -17.04 -6.57
CA LEU A 552 1.37 -16.70 -5.89
C LEU A 552 0.32 -17.80 -6.01
N THR A 553 0.20 -18.44 -7.17
CA THR A 553 -0.78 -19.50 -7.41
C THR A 553 -0.34 -20.85 -6.89
N GLY A 554 0.93 -20.99 -6.49
CA GLY A 554 1.57 -22.22 -6.05
C GLY A 554 2.12 -23.06 -7.21
N ASP A 555 2.38 -22.45 -8.36
CA ASP A 555 3.11 -23.12 -9.45
C ASP A 555 4.59 -23.19 -9.08
N GLU A 556 5.26 -24.27 -9.48
CA GLU A 556 6.71 -24.44 -9.29
C GLU A 556 7.51 -23.43 -10.13
N MET A 557 8.52 -22.83 -9.50
CA MET A 557 9.43 -21.85 -10.08
C MET A 557 10.89 -22.30 -9.90
N ASN A 558 11.79 -21.70 -10.68
CA ASN A 558 13.23 -21.93 -10.54
C ASN A 558 13.82 -20.88 -9.60
N PRO A 559 14.10 -21.21 -8.32
CA PRO A 559 14.65 -20.24 -7.38
C PRO A 559 16.06 -19.81 -7.78
N GLU A 560 16.30 -18.52 -7.68
CA GLU A 560 17.62 -17.91 -7.88
C GLU A 560 18.49 -18.05 -6.63
N ASP A 561 19.82 -18.11 -6.82
CA ASP A 561 20.80 -18.19 -5.73
C ASP A 561 21.67 -16.92 -5.71
N ILE A 562 21.56 -16.17 -4.61
CA ILE A 562 22.24 -14.88 -4.42
C ILE A 562 23.75 -15.01 -4.61
N GLU A 563 24.37 -16.06 -4.04
CA GLU A 563 25.83 -16.23 -4.12
C GLU A 563 26.30 -16.49 -5.54
N ARG A 564 25.63 -17.40 -6.26
CA ARG A 564 25.95 -17.73 -7.66
C ARG A 564 25.78 -16.53 -8.57
N ILE A 565 24.73 -15.74 -8.36
CA ILE A 565 24.50 -14.50 -9.12
C ILE A 565 25.66 -13.53 -8.90
N VAL A 566 25.98 -13.21 -7.64
CA VAL A 566 27.09 -12.29 -7.32
C VAL A 566 28.41 -12.82 -7.89
N ARG A 567 28.73 -14.11 -7.70
CA ARG A 567 29.96 -14.70 -8.24
C ARG A 567 30.02 -14.64 -9.76
N GLY A 568 28.87 -14.71 -10.43
CA GLY A 568 28.76 -14.53 -11.88
C GLY A 568 29.06 -13.12 -12.38
N MET A 569 28.93 -12.10 -11.52
CA MET A 569 29.24 -10.70 -11.83
C MET A 569 30.74 -10.36 -11.69
N VAL A 570 31.51 -11.21 -11.00
CA VAL A 570 32.94 -10.97 -10.72
C VAL A 570 33.79 -11.33 -11.95
N PRO A 571 34.61 -10.42 -12.51
CA PRO A 571 35.47 -10.74 -13.64
C PRO A 571 36.54 -11.77 -13.28
N LYS A 572 36.88 -12.66 -14.23
CA LYS A 572 37.88 -13.73 -14.03
C LYS A 572 39.29 -13.23 -13.73
N GLU A 573 39.63 -12.01 -14.17
CA GLU A 573 40.99 -11.45 -14.12
C GLU A 573 41.13 -10.29 -13.11
N THR A 574 40.13 -10.05 -12.27
CA THR A 574 40.17 -8.97 -11.28
C THR A 574 41.13 -9.31 -10.14
N THR A 575 41.97 -8.33 -9.75
CA THR A 575 42.92 -8.44 -8.63
C THR A 575 42.27 -8.32 -7.24
N ALA A 576 41.00 -7.92 -7.18
CA ALA A 576 40.18 -7.82 -5.97
C ALA A 576 39.13 -8.95 -5.93
N ASP A 577 39.35 -9.96 -5.10
CA ASP A 577 38.39 -11.04 -4.86
C ASP A 577 37.16 -10.47 -4.12
N VAL A 578 35.97 -10.54 -4.73
CA VAL A 578 34.72 -10.14 -4.06
C VAL A 578 34.41 -11.19 -3.01
N ARG A 579 34.55 -10.80 -1.74
CA ARG A 579 34.29 -11.70 -0.62
C ARG A 579 32.79 -11.95 -0.48
N VAL A 580 32.37 -13.18 -0.73
CA VAL A 580 30.98 -13.64 -0.55
C VAL A 580 30.93 -14.70 0.56
N VAL A 581 30.17 -14.41 1.62
CA VAL A 581 30.02 -15.26 2.81
C VAL A 581 28.56 -15.38 3.20
N ARG A 582 28.15 -16.55 3.70
CA ARG A 582 26.78 -16.85 4.15
C ARG A 582 26.79 -17.45 5.55
N MET A 583 25.91 -16.96 6.43
CA MET A 583 25.84 -17.40 7.81
C MET A 583 24.48 -17.10 8.44
N ASP A 584 24.03 -17.94 9.36
CA ASP A 584 22.84 -17.67 10.18
C ASP A 584 23.21 -16.64 11.27
N PRO A 585 22.56 -15.45 11.31
CA PRO A 585 22.85 -14.41 12.29
C PRO A 585 22.48 -14.78 13.73
N SER A 586 21.77 -15.88 13.96
CA SER A 586 21.45 -16.36 15.31
C SER A 586 22.63 -16.99 16.04
N ASP A 587 23.65 -17.47 15.32
CA ASP A 587 24.96 -17.83 15.88
C ASP A 587 25.80 -16.56 16.08
N ARG A 588 25.46 -15.80 17.13
CA ARG A 588 26.00 -14.46 17.38
C ARG A 588 27.53 -14.42 17.36
N ASP A 589 28.20 -15.37 18.00
CA ASP A 589 29.65 -15.36 18.16
C ASP A 589 30.37 -15.62 16.84
N ALA A 590 29.90 -16.60 16.05
CA ALA A 590 30.43 -16.88 14.73
C ALA A 590 30.13 -15.72 13.77
N TYR A 591 28.91 -15.19 13.82
CA TYR A 591 28.45 -14.09 12.97
C TYR A 591 29.23 -12.81 13.22
N ARG A 592 29.48 -12.46 14.48
CA ARG A 592 30.32 -11.30 14.87
C ARG A 592 31.72 -11.39 14.28
N LYS A 593 32.41 -12.53 14.50
CA LYS A 593 33.78 -12.74 13.99
C LYS A 593 33.83 -12.69 12.45
N MET A 594 32.81 -13.23 11.79
CA MET A 594 32.69 -13.22 10.34
C MET A 594 32.46 -11.79 9.82
N LEU A 595 31.54 -11.04 10.44
CA LEU A 595 31.23 -9.66 10.07
C LEU A 595 32.45 -8.75 10.22
N GLU A 596 33.12 -8.82 11.36
CA GLU A 596 34.33 -8.04 11.64
C GLU A 596 35.42 -8.26 10.58
N LYS A 597 35.75 -9.53 10.31
CA LYS A 597 36.71 -9.90 9.26
C LYS A 597 36.29 -9.40 7.88
N THR A 598 34.99 -9.39 7.59
CA THR A 598 34.47 -9.04 6.26
C THR A 598 34.38 -7.53 6.05
N ILE A 599 33.94 -6.77 7.06
CA ILE A 599 33.86 -5.30 7.01
C ILE A 599 35.23 -4.67 6.89
N LEU A 600 36.24 -5.21 7.59
CA LEU A 600 37.60 -4.69 7.56
C LEU A 600 38.36 -5.01 6.26
N ALA A 601 37.85 -5.95 5.44
CA ALA A 601 38.42 -6.23 4.12
C ALA A 601 38.17 -5.07 3.15
N ASP A 602 39.01 -4.95 2.12
CA ASP A 602 38.92 -3.91 1.11
C ASP A 602 38.00 -4.32 -0.07
N GLY A 603 37.47 -3.34 -0.78
CA GLY A 603 36.64 -3.52 -1.96
C GLY A 603 35.19 -3.89 -1.66
N VAL A 604 34.56 -4.63 -2.57
CA VAL A 604 33.15 -5.04 -2.44
C VAL A 604 33.05 -6.36 -1.68
N LYS A 605 32.21 -6.38 -0.63
CA LYS A 605 31.96 -7.57 0.19
C LYS A 605 30.46 -7.85 0.28
N ILE A 606 30.08 -9.11 0.19
CA ILE A 606 28.70 -9.57 0.32
C ILE A 606 28.59 -10.53 1.51
N VAL A 607 27.72 -10.19 2.45
CA VAL A 607 27.32 -11.02 3.58
C VAL A 607 25.86 -11.42 3.38
N VAL A 608 25.60 -12.71 3.20
CA VAL A 608 24.25 -13.29 3.18
C VAL A 608 23.91 -13.75 4.59
N ALA A 609 23.11 -12.96 5.30
CA ALA A 609 22.53 -13.34 6.58
C ALA A 609 21.33 -14.25 6.32
N ASP A 610 21.50 -15.56 6.53
CA ASP A 610 20.52 -16.58 6.12
C ASP A 610 19.65 -17.01 7.29
N LYS A 611 18.43 -16.45 7.36
CA LYS A 611 17.46 -16.82 8.39
C LYS A 611 16.06 -16.39 7.97
N GLU A 612 15.13 -17.34 8.00
CA GLU A 612 13.72 -17.12 7.67
C GLU A 612 13.10 -15.95 8.45
N CYS A 613 12.20 -15.21 7.81
CA CYS A 613 11.41 -14.18 8.49
C CYS A 613 10.70 -14.75 9.74
N GLY A 614 10.86 -14.07 10.87
CA GLY A 614 10.25 -14.49 12.14
C GLY A 614 8.74 -14.67 12.04
N ILE A 615 8.03 -13.79 11.31
CA ILE A 615 6.57 -13.90 11.17
C ILE A 615 6.18 -15.17 10.38
N THR A 616 6.82 -15.48 9.25
CA THR A 616 6.47 -16.67 8.45
C THR A 616 6.80 -17.95 9.21
N TYR A 617 7.97 -17.98 9.85
CA TYR A 617 8.41 -19.08 10.71
C TYR A 617 7.38 -19.36 11.81
N HIS A 618 7.00 -18.32 12.59
CA HIS A 618 6.09 -18.50 13.70
C HIS A 618 4.63 -18.71 13.28
N ARG A 619 4.19 -18.22 12.10
CA ARG A 619 2.89 -18.58 11.53
C ARG A 619 2.81 -20.07 11.19
N ARG A 620 3.87 -20.65 10.62
CA ARG A 620 3.98 -22.10 10.37
C ARG A 620 3.90 -22.89 11.68
N GLN A 621 4.72 -22.53 12.66
CA GLN A 621 4.70 -23.14 14.00
C GLN A 621 3.32 -23.04 14.66
N ARG A 622 2.65 -21.89 14.57
CA ARG A 622 1.29 -21.69 15.11
C ARG A 622 0.27 -22.58 14.41
N ARG A 623 0.34 -22.74 13.09
CA ARG A 623 -0.55 -23.63 12.33
C ARG A 623 -0.38 -25.08 12.78
N ASP A 624 0.86 -25.54 12.90
CA ASP A 624 1.16 -26.92 13.31
C ASP A 624 0.70 -27.15 14.77
N ARG A 625 0.88 -26.16 15.65
CA ARG A 625 0.34 -26.15 17.02
C ARG A 625 -1.19 -26.20 17.06
N LEU A 626 -1.88 -25.45 16.20
CA LEU A 626 -3.34 -25.47 16.12
C LEU A 626 -3.86 -26.80 15.58
N ALA A 627 -3.13 -27.44 14.67
CA ALA A 627 -3.45 -28.78 14.20
C ALA A 627 -3.34 -29.80 15.34
N GLU A 628 -2.23 -29.77 16.09
CA GLU A 628 -2.05 -30.61 17.29
C GLU A 628 -3.17 -30.37 18.31
N GLN A 629 -3.50 -29.10 18.60
CA GLN A 629 -4.57 -28.76 19.54
C GLN A 629 -5.95 -29.24 19.05
N ARG A 630 -6.22 -29.19 17.75
CA ARG A 630 -7.47 -29.70 17.18
C ARG A 630 -7.54 -31.22 17.30
N ASP A 631 -6.44 -31.91 17.06
CA ASP A 631 -6.38 -33.36 17.00
C ASP A 631 -6.34 -33.98 18.42
N ASN A 632 -5.65 -33.33 19.37
CA ASN A 632 -5.43 -33.84 20.74
C ASN A 632 -6.23 -33.09 21.84
N GLY A 633 -6.84 -31.94 21.52
CA GLY A 633 -7.48 -31.05 22.51
C GLY A 633 -6.52 -30.18 23.34
N PHE A 634 -5.20 -30.38 23.20
CA PHE A 634 -4.15 -29.59 23.84
C PHE A 634 -2.83 -29.70 23.09
N VAL A 635 -1.84 -28.90 23.52
CA VAL A 635 -0.46 -28.95 23.02
C VAL A 635 0.40 -29.54 24.13
N GLU A 636 1.10 -30.64 23.84
CA GLU A 636 1.82 -31.46 24.84
C GLU A 636 2.94 -30.68 25.53
N ARG A 637 3.74 -29.94 24.74
CA ARG A 637 4.88 -29.19 25.23
C ARG A 637 4.86 -27.77 24.68
N GLN A 638 4.91 -26.78 25.58
CA GLN A 638 5.01 -25.38 25.19
C GLN A 638 6.08 -24.68 26.00
N THR A 639 6.94 -23.93 25.32
CA THR A 639 8.01 -23.15 25.95
C THR A 639 7.76 -21.66 25.76
N PHE A 640 8.03 -20.89 26.80
CA PHE A 640 7.90 -19.44 26.83
C PHE A 640 9.15 -18.82 27.45
N MET A 641 9.56 -17.67 26.93
CA MET A 641 10.49 -16.78 27.61
C MET A 641 9.66 -15.91 28.54
N ASN A 642 10.07 -15.80 29.80
CA ASN A 642 9.42 -14.96 30.80
C ASN A 642 10.43 -14.00 31.41
N VAL A 643 9.93 -12.87 31.91
CA VAL A 643 10.69 -11.97 32.78
C VAL A 643 10.11 -12.13 34.19
N SER A 644 10.91 -12.62 35.12
CA SER A 644 10.50 -12.80 36.51
C SER A 644 10.39 -11.44 37.20
N GLU A 645 9.17 -11.03 37.53
CA GLU A 645 8.85 -9.72 38.12
C GLU A 645 9.54 -9.49 39.48
N GLU A 646 9.69 -10.57 40.26
CA GLU A 646 10.36 -10.57 41.56
C GLU A 646 11.86 -10.24 41.47
N VAL A 647 12.49 -10.57 40.33
CA VAL A 647 13.93 -10.33 40.08
C VAL A 647 14.15 -9.04 39.29
N CYS A 648 13.15 -8.58 38.54
CA CYS A 648 13.29 -7.41 37.69
C CYS A 648 13.46 -6.13 38.54
N GLU A 649 14.52 -5.38 38.30
CA GLU A 649 14.78 -4.09 38.96
C GLU A 649 14.29 -2.89 38.13
N PHE A 650 13.63 -3.13 36.99
CA PHE A 650 13.15 -2.10 36.08
C PHE A 650 14.24 -1.16 35.52
N CYS A 651 15.45 -1.70 35.30
CA CYS A 651 16.58 -0.96 34.72
C CYS A 651 16.45 -0.67 33.21
N LEU A 652 15.49 -1.29 32.53
CA LEU A 652 15.20 -1.14 31.09
C LEU A 652 16.32 -1.59 30.14
N GLU A 653 17.37 -2.26 30.63
CA GLU A 653 18.49 -2.68 29.79
C GLU A 653 18.06 -3.67 28.69
N CYS A 654 17.15 -4.59 29.02
CA CYS A 654 16.58 -5.51 28.04
C CYS A 654 15.85 -4.79 26.90
N THR A 655 15.21 -3.65 27.17
CA THR A 655 14.56 -2.81 26.15
C THR A 655 15.53 -1.89 25.43
N ASN A 656 16.53 -1.36 26.12
CA ASN A 656 17.54 -0.47 25.54
C ASN A 656 18.46 -1.22 24.56
N GLN A 657 18.80 -2.48 24.83
CA GLN A 657 19.62 -3.26 23.91
C GLN A 657 18.81 -3.91 22.80
N THR A 658 17.60 -4.43 23.12
CA THR A 658 16.82 -5.12 22.10
C THR A 658 15.92 -4.17 21.33
N GLY A 659 15.10 -3.36 22.00
CA GLY A 659 13.92 -2.69 21.42
C GLY A 659 12.79 -3.66 21.07
N CYS A 660 12.67 -4.80 21.77
CA CYS A 660 11.74 -5.88 21.43
C CYS A 660 10.27 -5.54 21.81
N PRO A 661 9.31 -5.62 20.87
CA PRO A 661 7.89 -5.39 21.16
C PRO A 661 7.21 -6.56 21.89
N GLY A 662 7.93 -7.67 22.13
CA GLY A 662 7.46 -8.77 22.99
C GLY A 662 7.60 -8.49 24.50
N LEU A 663 8.10 -7.31 24.88
CA LEU A 663 8.22 -6.85 26.25
C LEU A 663 7.22 -5.73 26.50
N LYS A 664 6.59 -5.73 27.69
CA LYS A 664 5.67 -4.68 28.14
C LYS A 664 6.00 -4.26 29.57
N ILE A 665 5.56 -3.06 29.94
CA ILE A 665 5.59 -2.60 31.32
C ILE A 665 4.33 -3.14 32.02
N ALA A 666 4.51 -3.74 33.20
CA ALA A 666 3.45 -4.19 34.07
C ALA A 666 3.58 -3.51 35.44
N ASP A 667 2.47 -3.02 35.97
CA ASP A 667 2.41 -2.52 37.34
C ASP A 667 2.15 -3.70 38.28
N THR A 668 3.09 -3.94 39.19
CA THR A 668 3.09 -5.08 40.12
C THR A 668 3.13 -4.58 41.56
N ASP A 669 2.93 -5.48 42.54
CA ASP A 669 3.09 -5.16 43.96
C ASP A 669 4.52 -4.71 44.32
N TYR A 670 5.51 -5.03 43.47
CA TYR A 670 6.92 -4.63 43.60
C TYR A 670 7.26 -3.32 42.84
N GLY A 671 6.24 -2.59 42.38
CA GLY A 671 6.38 -1.42 41.50
C GLY A 671 6.28 -1.78 40.02
N SER A 672 6.61 -0.83 39.14
CA SER A 672 6.63 -1.09 37.70
C SER A 672 7.76 -2.06 37.34
N LYS A 673 7.44 -3.09 36.57
CA LYS A 673 8.36 -4.14 36.14
C LYS A 673 8.27 -4.35 34.64
N MET A 674 9.31 -4.94 34.08
CA MET A 674 9.23 -5.50 32.72
C MET A 674 8.58 -6.88 32.79
N GLN A 675 7.64 -7.14 31.89
CA GLN A 675 6.98 -8.43 31.72
C GLN A 675 7.04 -8.85 30.25
N THR A 676 7.02 -10.16 30.00
CA THR A 676 6.81 -10.67 28.64
C THR A 676 5.35 -10.53 28.24
N ASP A 677 5.09 -9.97 27.06
CA ASP A 677 3.77 -9.99 26.46
C ASP A 677 3.56 -11.31 25.69
N PHE A 678 2.89 -12.28 26.32
CA PHE A 678 2.61 -13.59 25.70
C PHE A 678 1.66 -13.53 24.48
N SER A 679 1.00 -12.40 24.22
CA SER A 679 0.19 -12.22 23.02
C SER A 679 1.03 -11.86 21.79
N TRP A 680 2.23 -11.29 22.00
CA TRP A 680 3.15 -10.86 20.93
C TRP A 680 4.45 -11.67 20.88
N CYS A 681 4.98 -12.06 22.04
CA CYS A 681 6.25 -12.78 22.13
C CYS A 681 6.17 -14.12 21.42
N VAL A 682 7.17 -14.37 20.57
CA VAL A 682 7.29 -15.60 19.78
C VAL A 682 8.29 -16.59 20.38
N ASN A 683 8.84 -16.28 21.55
CA ASN A 683 9.84 -17.09 22.25
C ASN A 683 11.07 -17.40 21.38
N ASP A 684 11.64 -16.38 20.73
CA ASP A 684 12.86 -16.51 19.92
C ASP A 684 14.15 -16.55 20.76
N GLY A 685 14.07 -16.23 22.05
CA GLY A 685 15.19 -16.17 23.00
C GLY A 685 16.23 -15.08 22.71
N ALA A 686 15.97 -14.15 21.77
CA ALA A 686 16.96 -13.16 21.36
C ALA A 686 17.37 -12.24 22.53
N CYS A 687 16.42 -11.87 23.38
CA CYS A 687 16.65 -11.07 24.58
C CYS A 687 17.49 -11.78 25.65
N ALA A 688 17.44 -13.11 25.72
CA ALA A 688 18.26 -13.90 26.64
C ALA A 688 19.68 -14.11 26.10
N ARG A 689 19.84 -14.28 24.78
CA ARG A 689 21.15 -14.51 24.13
C ARG A 689 22.14 -13.33 24.26
N ILE A 690 21.63 -12.12 24.51
CA ILE A 690 22.48 -10.93 24.72
C ILE A 690 22.88 -10.74 26.19
N PHE A 691 22.42 -11.61 27.10
CA PHE A 691 22.72 -11.53 28.54
C PHE A 691 22.37 -10.17 29.19
N ALA A 692 21.38 -9.46 28.64
CA ALA A 692 21.03 -8.10 29.08
C ALA A 692 20.38 -8.03 30.47
N CYS A 693 19.80 -9.13 30.98
CA CYS A 693 19.06 -9.13 32.24
C CYS A 693 19.06 -10.52 32.90
N PRO A 694 19.34 -10.62 34.22
CA PRO A 694 19.29 -11.89 34.94
C PRO A 694 17.85 -12.36 35.24
N SER A 695 16.84 -11.50 35.02
CA SER A 695 15.43 -11.82 35.27
C SER A 695 14.79 -12.66 34.17
N PHE A 696 15.50 -12.99 33.09
CA PHE A 696 14.96 -13.86 32.05
C PHE A 696 14.96 -15.32 32.50
N GLU A 697 13.82 -15.98 32.38
CA GLU A 697 13.66 -17.41 32.65
C GLU A 697 12.92 -18.09 31.49
N GLN A 698 13.23 -19.36 31.23
CA GLN A 698 12.55 -20.15 30.24
C GLN A 698 11.57 -21.11 30.91
N ILE A 699 10.27 -20.89 30.72
CA ILE A 699 9.20 -21.73 31.28
C ILE A 699 8.81 -22.77 30.24
N THR A 700 8.85 -24.05 30.60
CA THR A 700 8.30 -25.13 29.77
C THR A 700 7.11 -25.78 30.45
N ILE A 701 5.94 -25.69 29.83
CA ILE A 701 4.71 -26.32 30.30
C ILE A 701 4.54 -27.64 29.59
N HIS A 702 4.40 -28.72 30.37
CA HIS A 702 4.04 -30.04 29.89
C HIS A 702 2.57 -30.32 30.24
N ARG A 703 1.78 -30.77 29.27
CA ARG A 703 0.38 -31.15 29.45
C ARG A 703 0.18 -32.57 28.97
N ASN A 704 -0.63 -33.32 29.70
CA ASN A 704 -1.05 -34.68 29.36
C ASN A 704 -2.56 -34.81 29.20
N ARG A 705 -3.30 -33.71 29.34
CA ARG A 705 -4.75 -33.63 29.20
C ARG A 705 -5.17 -32.21 28.79
N PRO A 706 -6.36 -32.05 28.17
CA PRO A 706 -6.92 -30.74 27.87
C PRO A 706 -6.99 -29.82 29.10
N PRO A 707 -6.67 -28.53 28.96
CA PRO A 707 -6.91 -27.56 30.02
C PRO A 707 -8.41 -27.49 30.30
N ARG A 708 -8.80 -27.31 31.56
CA ARG A 708 -10.19 -27.02 31.91
C ARG A 708 -10.51 -25.61 31.37
N SER A 709 -11.50 -25.46 30.49
CA SER A 709 -11.95 -24.12 30.09
C SER A 709 -12.54 -23.42 31.32
N GLY A 710 -11.99 -22.26 31.65
CA GLY A 710 -12.66 -21.30 32.51
C GLY A 710 -13.54 -20.46 31.62
N ASP A 711 -14.68 -21.01 31.19
CA ASP A 711 -15.64 -20.19 30.45
C ASP A 711 -16.34 -19.27 31.45
N GLU A 712 -15.93 -18.00 31.48
CA GLU A 712 -16.83 -16.96 31.95
C GLU A 712 -18.01 -16.92 30.99
N HIS A 713 -19.13 -17.52 31.40
CA HIS A 713 -20.39 -17.36 30.71
C HIS A 713 -20.76 -15.87 30.69
N VAL A 714 -20.45 -15.18 29.57
CA VAL A 714 -21.01 -13.87 29.30
C VAL A 714 -22.51 -14.05 29.20
N LYS A 715 -23.21 -13.61 30.24
CA LYS A 715 -24.67 -13.57 30.27
C LYS A 715 -25.11 -12.50 29.29
N LEU A 716 -25.60 -12.95 28.14
CA LEU A 716 -26.02 -12.09 27.04
C LEU A 716 -27.11 -11.07 27.43
N HIS A 717 -27.87 -11.37 28.48
CA HIS A 717 -28.88 -10.47 29.05
C HIS A 717 -28.29 -9.35 29.92
N ASP A 718 -27.02 -9.45 30.32
CA ASP A 718 -26.30 -8.43 31.09
C ASP A 718 -25.63 -7.39 30.17
N ILE A 719 -25.83 -7.48 28.86
CA ILE A 719 -25.32 -6.51 27.89
C ILE A 719 -26.22 -5.27 27.90
N PRO A 720 -25.68 -4.08 28.19
CA PRO A 720 -26.48 -2.87 28.30
C PRO A 720 -27.18 -2.51 27.00
N ASP A 721 -28.35 -1.86 27.11
CA ASP A 721 -29.03 -1.26 25.97
C ASP A 721 -28.10 -0.28 25.24
N LEU A 722 -28.16 -0.28 23.90
CA LEU A 722 -27.33 0.59 23.08
C LEU A 722 -27.64 2.08 23.37
N PRO A 723 -26.63 2.96 23.48
CA PRO A 723 -26.83 4.39 23.77
C PRO A 723 -27.43 5.14 22.57
N ARG A 724 -28.56 5.85 22.72
CA ARG A 724 -29.26 6.55 21.60
C ARG A 724 -28.30 7.26 20.61
N PRO A 725 -28.56 7.24 19.28
CA PRO A 725 -27.70 7.92 18.29
C PRO A 725 -27.54 9.41 18.60
N LEU A 726 -26.35 9.96 18.36
CA LEU A 726 -26.03 11.38 18.57
C LEU A 726 -26.93 12.35 17.78
N HIS A 727 -27.43 11.92 16.62
CA HIS A 727 -28.46 12.62 15.85
C HIS A 727 -29.77 11.85 16.01
N ALA A 728 -30.58 12.26 17.00
CA ALA A 728 -31.80 11.56 17.42
C ALA A 728 -32.88 11.44 16.32
N ASP A 729 -32.71 12.18 15.23
CA ASP A 729 -33.54 12.24 14.03
C ASP A 729 -33.14 11.22 12.94
N GLN A 730 -32.03 10.49 13.12
CA GLN A 730 -31.58 9.47 12.14
C GLN A 730 -31.60 8.05 12.72
N PRO A 731 -32.10 7.04 11.97
CA PRO A 731 -32.06 5.63 12.37
C PRO A 731 -30.67 4.98 12.19
N ILE A 732 -29.58 5.77 12.25
CA ILE A 732 -28.24 5.39 11.78
C ILE A 732 -27.24 5.42 12.94
N TRP A 733 -26.45 4.36 13.08
CA TRP A 733 -25.45 4.19 14.13
C TRP A 733 -24.03 4.31 13.59
N ARG A 734 -23.42 5.47 13.79
CA ARG A 734 -22.02 5.70 13.37
C ARG A 734 -21.08 5.11 14.43
N CYS A 735 -20.29 4.11 14.08
CA CYS A 735 -19.31 3.48 14.96
C CYS A 735 -17.89 3.78 14.47
N TYR A 736 -17.02 4.15 15.42
CA TYR A 736 -15.61 4.44 15.16
C TYR A 736 -14.75 3.39 15.83
N LEU A 737 -13.85 2.79 15.05
CA LEU A 737 -12.87 1.86 15.55
C LEU A 737 -11.51 2.53 15.53
N ALA A 738 -10.98 2.82 16.71
CA ALA A 738 -9.63 3.33 16.89
C ALA A 738 -8.72 2.19 17.36
N GLY A 739 -7.54 2.05 16.75
CA GLY A 739 -6.59 0.97 17.04
C GLY A 739 -5.36 1.01 16.12
N GLY A 740 -4.37 0.17 16.38
CA GLY A 740 -3.19 0.04 15.52
C GLY A 740 -3.49 -0.81 14.27
N GLY A 741 -3.10 -0.31 13.08
CA GLY A 741 -3.32 -0.99 11.79
C GLY A 741 -2.59 -2.33 11.64
N GLY A 742 -3.14 -3.19 10.78
CA GLY A 742 -2.64 -4.53 10.45
C GLY A 742 -3.78 -5.55 10.43
N MET A 743 -4.03 -6.21 11.57
CA MET A 743 -5.04 -7.27 11.67
C MET A 743 -6.20 -6.96 12.62
N GLY A 744 -6.00 -6.08 13.62
CA GLY A 744 -7.00 -5.81 14.67
C GLY A 744 -8.23 -5.07 14.16
N ILE A 745 -8.04 -3.87 13.58
CA ILE A 745 -9.14 -3.07 13.03
C ILE A 745 -9.81 -3.80 11.86
N SER A 746 -9.02 -4.34 10.93
CA SER A 746 -9.54 -5.05 9.77
C SER A 746 -10.31 -6.32 10.17
N GLY A 747 -9.87 -7.01 11.22
CA GLY A 747 -10.58 -8.16 11.79
C GLY A 747 -11.90 -7.78 12.44
N LEU A 748 -11.92 -6.73 13.27
CA LEU A 748 -13.16 -6.24 13.89
C LEU A 748 -14.14 -5.67 12.85
N HIS A 749 -13.62 -5.04 11.80
CA HIS A 749 -14.42 -4.58 10.67
C HIS A 749 -15.09 -5.74 9.93
N ARG A 750 -14.35 -6.82 9.64
CA ARG A 750 -14.90 -8.05 9.03
C ARG A 750 -16.02 -8.66 9.88
N LEU A 751 -15.96 -8.50 11.20
CA LEU A 751 -17.02 -8.96 12.11
C LEU A 751 -18.25 -8.05 12.09
N LEU A 752 -18.09 -6.73 11.98
CA LEU A 752 -19.20 -5.77 12.09
C LEU A 752 -19.89 -5.49 10.74
N ALA A 753 -19.14 -5.47 9.64
CA ALA A 753 -19.63 -5.10 8.32
C ALA A 753 -20.80 -5.96 7.78
N PRO A 754 -20.83 -7.31 7.94
CA PRO A 754 -21.94 -8.16 7.49
C PRO A 754 -23.30 -7.81 8.08
N HIS A 755 -23.28 -7.13 9.21
CA HIS A 755 -24.44 -6.84 10.04
C HIS A 755 -24.93 -5.40 9.87
N CYS A 756 -24.32 -4.64 8.96
CA CYS A 756 -24.64 -3.24 8.72
C CYS A 756 -25.26 -3.06 7.32
N ARG A 757 -26.39 -2.36 7.22
CA ARG A 757 -26.91 -1.96 5.90
C ARG A 757 -26.05 -0.80 5.36
N PRO A 758 -25.54 -0.89 4.12
CA PRO A 758 -24.91 0.25 3.47
C PRO A 758 -26.00 1.29 3.23
N LEU A 759 -25.90 2.46 3.87
CA LEU A 759 -26.58 3.63 3.34
C LEU A 759 -25.81 4.04 2.09
N SER A 760 -26.41 3.76 0.94
CA SER A 760 -26.10 4.45 -0.29
C SER A 760 -26.17 5.95 0.01
N LEU A 761 -25.04 6.65 -0.08
CA LEU A 761 -24.90 8.09 -0.42
C LEU A 761 -23.43 8.54 -0.24
N ALA A 762 -22.62 7.80 0.53
CA ALA A 762 -21.16 7.84 0.49
C ALA A 762 -20.61 6.40 0.57
N GLY A 763 -19.90 5.96 -0.48
CA GLY A 763 -19.10 4.74 -0.44
C GLY A 763 -18.01 4.90 0.61
N GLY A 764 -18.28 4.49 1.85
CA GLY A 764 -17.38 4.62 2.97
C GLY A 764 -16.12 3.81 2.75
N ALA A 765 -15.10 4.46 2.20
CA ALA A 765 -13.73 4.04 2.29
C ALA A 765 -13.31 4.03 3.78
N TYR A 766 -13.24 2.84 4.39
CA TYR A 766 -12.91 2.68 5.81
C TYR A 766 -11.39 2.78 6.01
N ARG A 767 -10.92 3.67 6.88
CA ARG A 767 -9.50 3.78 7.25
C ARG A 767 -9.31 3.57 8.74
N GLY A 768 -8.47 2.61 9.11
CA GLY A 768 -7.72 2.67 10.36
C GLY A 768 -6.54 3.61 10.18
N ARG A 769 -6.52 4.76 10.86
CA ARG A 769 -5.32 5.64 10.85
C ARG A 769 -4.16 4.95 11.57
N ARG A 770 -2.96 5.00 10.98
CA ARG A 770 -1.72 5.14 11.75
C ARG A 770 -1.61 6.61 12.16
N VAL A 771 -1.48 6.88 13.45
CA VAL A 771 -1.15 8.22 13.92
C VAL A 771 0.32 8.47 13.63
N GLY A 772 0.60 9.40 12.72
CA GLY A 772 1.95 9.90 12.45
C GLY A 772 2.44 10.79 13.59
N VAL A 773 3.77 10.95 13.67
CA VAL A 773 4.52 11.55 14.79
C VAL A 773 4.28 13.05 14.94
N ASP A 774 3.75 13.74 13.93
CA ASP A 774 3.51 15.18 13.97
C ASP A 774 2.03 15.53 13.80
N GLY A 775 1.36 15.71 14.95
CA GLY A 775 0.18 16.55 15.09
C GLY A 775 -1.13 15.99 14.53
N MET A 776 -2.03 15.68 15.46
CA MET A 776 -3.50 15.72 15.35
C MET A 776 -4.13 15.41 13.99
N ALA A 777 -4.94 14.34 13.93
CA ALA A 777 -6.09 14.33 13.03
C ALA A 777 -7.20 13.35 13.42
N TRP A 778 -8.35 13.94 13.72
CA TRP A 778 -9.71 13.60 13.28
C TRP A 778 -10.03 12.15 12.91
N LEU A 779 -10.94 11.59 13.71
CA LEU A 779 -11.69 10.36 13.49
C LEU A 779 -12.66 10.55 12.31
N HIS A 780 -12.45 9.81 11.21
CA HIS A 780 -13.42 9.80 10.10
C HIS A 780 -14.66 8.98 10.43
N ARG A 781 -15.83 9.56 10.11
CA ARG A 781 -17.14 8.94 10.28
C ARG A 781 -17.26 7.75 9.32
N GLY A 782 -17.12 6.54 9.86
CA GLY A 782 -17.63 5.33 9.21
C GLY A 782 -19.13 5.23 9.48
N MET A 783 -19.95 5.22 8.43
CA MET A 783 -21.38 4.97 8.57
C MET A 783 -21.61 3.47 8.69
N TYR A 784 -22.24 3.06 9.78
CA TYR A 784 -22.90 1.78 9.89
C TYR A 784 -24.39 2.06 10.15
N SER A 785 -25.27 1.20 9.66
CA SER A 785 -26.66 1.18 10.14
C SER A 785 -26.94 -0.23 10.59
N CYS A 786 -27.08 -0.41 11.89
CA CYS A 786 -27.39 -1.70 12.50
C CYS A 786 -28.80 -1.61 13.07
N SER A 787 -29.72 -2.50 12.65
CA SER A 787 -31.05 -2.58 13.26
C SER A 787 -30.97 -3.32 14.59
N ARG A 788 -31.91 -3.03 15.49
CA ARG A 788 -32.01 -3.62 16.83
C ARG A 788 -32.09 -5.15 16.79
N GLU A 789 -32.69 -5.73 15.75
CA GLU A 789 -32.81 -7.18 15.60
C GLU A 789 -31.48 -7.89 15.32
N ILE A 790 -30.51 -7.19 14.73
CA ILE A 790 -29.23 -7.79 14.29
C ILE A 790 -28.25 -7.93 15.46
N LEU A 791 -28.22 -6.98 16.38
CA LEU A 791 -27.43 -7.09 17.61
C LEU A 791 -27.96 -8.18 18.55
N GLN A 792 -29.29 -8.42 18.56
CA GLN A 792 -29.87 -9.54 19.29
C GLN A 792 -29.50 -10.90 18.70
N ALA A 793 -29.31 -11.00 17.38
CA ALA A 793 -28.90 -12.24 16.72
C ALA A 793 -27.43 -12.62 17.00
N GLN A 794 -26.53 -11.64 17.16
CA GLN A 794 -25.11 -11.87 17.50
C GLN A 794 -24.88 -12.40 18.92
N LEU A 795 -25.87 -12.25 19.80
CA LEU A 795 -25.80 -12.81 21.13
C LEU A 795 -26.28 -14.26 21.16
N LEU A 796 -27.12 -14.66 20.22
CA LEU A 796 -27.78 -15.97 20.21
C LEU A 796 -27.03 -17.05 19.40
N GLY A 797 -25.94 -16.72 18.72
CA GLY A 797 -25.09 -17.65 17.97
C GLY A 797 -23.61 -17.41 18.26
#